data_AF-Q38D27-F1
#
_entry.id   AF-Q38D27-F1
#
_cell.length_a   1.000
_cell.length_b   1.000
_cell.length_c   1.000
_cell.angle_alpha   90.00
_cell.angle_beta   90.00
_cell.angle_gamma   90.00
#
_symmetry.space_group_name_H-M   'P 1'
#
loop_
_entity.id
_entity.type
_entity.pdbx_description
1 polymer ?
#
loop_
_entity_poly.entity_id
_entity_poly.type
_entity_poly.pdbx_seq_one_letter_code
_entity_poly.pdbx_strand_id
1 'polypeptide(L)'
;MDVCEGLRVPVGHMSGTGGLGLTAGGGGTATSSVFSDLRELNEAKVSNILSYLDDVVSTRPPFPASFGPSACRDVYMPANISDGGVALAPSAALLQPSTQLPPFGGSASCLTSHIIGCGPDVRSDVYHGIKAKISALQFSNDELRAENEELKERVKMAREREAERLGSQEAAARNELEGLRKKLRETERNYERVVQEFQRERSQLTQAVESVTSQLRQEMSRREEEIARLESANATAIAQLKTRWQAQEKAAREKWRIAEAKRIKENTLQSLEPDIVLLLNRHKAEKARMREEFENELRQRDEVIAAKEATLEESRARLEREASATRAREQQEFRDRLKEEMDRVNRQLEEERRLAKQKHDDLEIFAEDRKNTMQREISQLQKEVFTLREAAATEKAKIHDEVAREVANITANSNQIVSDLKEKLMLEFSRREQETKAYNVQYLAAREEELRHKFEAERDAAVAEVTRRAEQQHLQTLMESHGADSVLRDRCAQMGRENERLRAEVELLQGNLRSVVEEIGRKEEEMSRLRETSDLTNQRVKEIQEKVRAEDEARMHVLDSEWQRKLRQFEIKHVEEVGAMQHELEKVTIELQAVKNAAALEQRSIEQKHNAELTSINERVLVALATKDNTLRAQTEQISVLQEAIRLRDEQIARHRELL
;
A
#
# COMPACT_ATOMS: atom_id res chain seq x y z
N MET A 1 -34.72 -46.62 8.30
CA MET A 1 -35.63 -45.98 9.25
C MET A 1 -35.23 -44.52 9.32
N ASP A 2 -36.14 -43.68 8.82
CA ASP A 2 -36.36 -42.22 8.97
C ASP A 2 -35.15 -41.31 8.69
N VAL A 3 -35.00 -40.55 7.59
CA VAL A 3 -35.88 -39.74 6.68
C VAL A 3 -36.65 -38.62 7.37
N CYS A 4 -36.32 -37.37 7.00
CA CYS A 4 -37.17 -36.19 6.71
C CYS A 4 -36.23 -34.96 6.54
N GLU A 5 -36.07 -34.36 5.35
CA GLU A 5 -36.94 -33.34 4.70
C GLU A 5 -37.18 -32.11 5.60
N GLY A 6 -37.10 -30.84 5.18
CA GLY A 6 -36.99 -30.17 3.89
C GLY A 6 -37.51 -28.72 4.02
N LEU A 7 -36.99 -27.80 3.17
CA LEU A 7 -37.65 -26.60 2.59
C LEU A 7 -38.24 -25.49 3.49
N ARG A 8 -37.75 -24.22 3.33
CA ARG A 8 -38.54 -23.07 2.81
C ARG A 8 -37.77 -21.74 2.65
N VAL A 9 -38.23 -20.99 1.66
CA VAL A 9 -37.77 -19.74 0.97
C VAL A 9 -38.33 -18.46 1.65
N PRO A 10 -37.82 -17.23 1.37
CA PRO A 10 -37.97 -16.05 2.22
C PRO A 10 -39.10 -15.06 1.84
N VAL A 11 -39.47 -14.19 2.78
CA VAL A 11 -40.39 -13.03 2.69
C VAL A 11 -39.75 -11.95 3.59
N GLY A 12 -39.28 -10.78 3.16
CA GLY A 12 -39.99 -9.66 2.54
C GLY A 12 -40.36 -8.65 3.64
N HIS A 13 -39.85 -7.39 3.61
CA HIS A 13 -40.45 -6.20 4.25
C HIS A 13 -39.87 -4.90 3.67
N MET A 14 -40.74 -4.11 3.04
CA MET A 14 -40.53 -2.71 2.67
C MET A 14 -41.16 -1.83 3.75
N SER A 15 -40.48 -0.74 4.14
CA SER A 15 -41.08 0.38 4.87
C SER A 15 -40.59 1.68 4.27
N GLY A 16 -41.48 2.35 3.53
CA GLY A 16 -41.36 3.75 3.14
C GLY A 16 -42.21 4.63 4.05
N THR A 17 -41.72 5.82 4.36
CA THR A 17 -42.43 6.88 5.07
C THR A 17 -42.56 8.10 4.17
N GLY A 18 -43.78 8.61 4.07
CA GLY A 18 -44.13 9.89 3.44
C GLY A 18 -45.09 10.69 4.33
N GLY A 19 -45.22 11.99 4.02
CA GLY A 19 -46.21 12.94 4.56
C GLY A 19 -45.70 14.38 4.36
N LEU A 20 -46.22 15.23 3.45
CA LEU A 20 -47.55 15.87 3.25
C LEU A 20 -47.85 17.10 4.14
N GLY A 21 -48.21 18.22 3.46
CA GLY A 21 -48.95 19.40 3.98
C GLY A 21 -48.34 20.75 3.54
N LEU A 22 -48.79 21.42 2.46
CA LEU A 22 -49.91 22.41 2.35
C LEU A 22 -49.69 23.66 3.24
N THR A 23 -49.84 24.94 2.87
CA THR A 23 -50.44 25.69 1.73
C THR A 23 -50.17 27.19 1.88
N ALA A 24 -50.12 27.89 0.72
CA ALA A 24 -50.63 29.25 0.43
C ALA A 24 -49.98 30.53 1.00
N GLY A 25 -49.61 31.44 0.08
CA GLY A 25 -50.08 32.83 0.12
C GLY A 25 -49.06 33.96 -0.04
N GLY A 26 -48.89 34.46 -1.27
CA GLY A 26 -48.91 35.92 -1.52
C GLY A 26 -47.58 36.68 -1.73
N GLY A 27 -47.33 37.09 -2.99
CA GLY A 27 -47.17 38.51 -3.32
C GLY A 27 -45.77 39.07 -3.68
N GLY A 28 -45.57 39.31 -4.98
CA GLY A 28 -44.71 40.38 -5.56
C GLY A 28 -43.19 40.16 -5.48
N THR A 29 -42.34 40.44 -6.47
CA THR A 29 -42.44 41.26 -7.69
C THR A 29 -41.28 40.87 -8.62
N ALA A 30 -41.54 40.94 -9.92
CA ALA A 30 -40.68 40.50 -11.00
C ALA A 30 -39.42 41.36 -11.22
N THR A 31 -38.30 40.69 -11.56
CA THR A 31 -37.35 41.12 -12.60
C THR A 31 -36.51 39.91 -13.10
N SER A 32 -36.72 39.55 -14.38
CA SER A 32 -35.68 39.12 -15.37
C SER A 32 -34.81 37.88 -15.03
N SER A 33 -35.07 36.63 -15.43
CA SER A 33 -35.53 35.99 -16.70
C SER A 33 -34.59 36.08 -17.93
N VAL A 34 -33.27 35.99 -17.74
CA VAL A 34 -32.30 35.79 -18.86
C VAL A 34 -31.22 34.72 -18.57
N PHE A 35 -31.10 34.22 -17.33
CA PHE A 35 -30.01 33.28 -16.97
C PHE A 35 -30.41 31.79 -16.90
N SER A 36 -31.69 31.46 -17.02
CA SER A 36 -32.13 30.05 -17.06
C SER A 36 -31.93 29.41 -18.45
N ASP A 37 -32.12 30.17 -19.53
CA ASP A 37 -32.00 29.67 -20.91
C ASP A 37 -30.58 29.19 -21.24
N LEU A 38 -29.55 29.79 -20.65
CA LEU A 38 -28.16 29.40 -20.88
C LEU A 38 -27.79 28.06 -20.22
N ARG A 39 -28.44 27.71 -19.11
CA ARG A 39 -28.24 26.41 -18.46
C ARG A 39 -28.93 25.30 -19.24
N GLU A 40 -30.14 25.56 -19.71
CA GLU A 40 -30.93 24.62 -20.50
C GLU A 40 -30.30 24.40 -21.90
N LEU A 41 -29.72 25.44 -22.52
CA LEU A 41 -28.98 25.32 -23.77
C LEU A 41 -27.68 24.50 -23.60
N ASN A 42 -27.01 24.60 -22.45
CA ASN A 42 -25.81 23.79 -22.17
C ASN A 42 -26.17 22.33 -21.86
N GLU A 43 -27.24 22.05 -21.12
CA GLU A 43 -27.70 20.67 -20.88
C GLU A 43 -28.16 19.99 -22.18
N ALA A 44 -28.85 20.71 -23.07
CA ALA A 44 -29.23 20.20 -24.38
C ALA A 44 -28.02 19.90 -25.28
N LYS A 45 -26.99 20.77 -25.27
CA LYS A 45 -25.74 20.53 -26.02
C LYS A 45 -24.97 19.34 -25.48
N VAL A 46 -24.88 19.19 -24.15
CA VAL A 46 -24.22 18.04 -23.52
C VAL A 46 -24.98 16.74 -23.83
N SER A 47 -26.32 16.73 -23.75
CA SER A 47 -27.12 15.55 -24.14
C SER A 47 -26.94 15.16 -25.61
N ASN A 48 -26.88 16.13 -26.53
CA ASN A 48 -26.70 15.85 -27.95
C ASN A 48 -25.28 15.35 -28.27
N ILE A 49 -24.25 15.84 -27.56
CA ILE A 49 -22.88 15.31 -27.69
C ILE A 49 -22.82 13.87 -27.16
N LEU A 50 -23.47 13.59 -26.03
CA LEU A 50 -23.50 12.24 -25.46
C LEU A 50 -24.27 11.26 -26.36
N SER A 51 -25.39 11.66 -26.98
CA SER A 51 -26.11 10.79 -27.91
C SER A 51 -25.31 10.49 -29.18
N TYR A 52 -24.56 11.47 -29.72
CA TYR A 52 -23.64 11.22 -30.83
C TYR A 52 -22.48 10.28 -30.46
N LEU A 53 -22.01 10.31 -29.22
CA LEU A 53 -20.97 9.39 -28.76
C LEU A 53 -21.52 7.97 -28.51
N ASP A 54 -22.73 7.83 -27.97
CA ASP A 54 -23.36 6.52 -27.77
C ASP A 54 -23.72 5.82 -29.11
N ASP A 55 -24.13 6.58 -30.13
CA ASP A 55 -24.39 6.03 -31.48
C ASP A 55 -23.08 5.60 -32.19
N VAL A 56 -21.97 6.30 -31.95
CA VAL A 56 -20.65 5.95 -32.50
C VAL A 56 -20.04 4.74 -31.78
N VAL A 57 -20.35 4.54 -30.49
CA VAL A 57 -19.90 3.37 -29.73
C VAL A 57 -20.75 2.13 -30.04
N SER A 58 -22.02 2.30 -30.42
CA SER A 58 -22.95 1.19 -30.72
C SER A 58 -22.85 0.64 -32.14
N THR A 59 -22.16 1.31 -33.06
CA THR A 59 -22.02 0.90 -34.47
C THR A 59 -20.64 0.32 -34.79
N ARG A 60 -20.23 -0.75 -34.09
CA ARG A 60 -19.07 -1.57 -34.48
C ARG A 60 -19.52 -2.88 -35.13
N PRO A 61 -19.39 -3.05 -36.45
CA PRO A 61 -19.70 -4.32 -37.11
C PRO A 61 -18.58 -5.36 -36.81
N PRO A 62 -18.90 -6.66 -36.71
CA PRO A 62 -17.93 -7.68 -36.30
C PRO A 62 -17.26 -8.40 -37.49
N PHE A 63 -15.94 -8.61 -37.36
CA PHE A 63 -15.11 -9.70 -37.93
C PHE A 63 -14.88 -9.75 -39.47
N PRO A 64 -13.89 -10.53 -39.97
CA PRO A 64 -12.71 -11.14 -39.32
C PRO A 64 -11.37 -11.03 -40.09
N ALA A 65 -10.28 -11.24 -39.33
CA ALA A 65 -9.05 -11.99 -39.61
C ALA A 65 -8.46 -12.09 -41.05
N SER A 66 -7.17 -11.75 -41.15
CA SER A 66 -6.05 -12.68 -41.49
C SER A 66 -5.00 -12.08 -42.43
N PHE A 67 -3.72 -12.42 -42.16
CA PHE A 67 -2.48 -12.13 -42.90
C PHE A 67 -1.99 -10.67 -42.81
N GLY A 68 -0.80 -10.34 -42.31
CA GLY A 68 0.48 -11.05 -42.27
C GLY A 68 1.55 -10.09 -42.87
N PRO A 69 2.69 -9.81 -42.20
CA PRO A 69 3.43 -8.54 -42.37
C PRO A 69 4.70 -8.65 -43.23
N SER A 70 5.18 -7.54 -43.82
CA SER A 70 6.59 -7.44 -44.25
C SER A 70 7.08 -6.02 -44.57
N ALA A 71 8.16 -5.66 -43.87
CA ALA A 71 9.37 -4.96 -44.34
C ALA A 71 9.29 -3.56 -45.00
N CYS A 72 9.85 -2.58 -44.29
CA CYS A 72 10.89 -1.61 -44.74
C CYS A 72 11.08 -0.56 -43.62
N ARG A 73 12.24 0.00 -43.27
CA ARG A 73 13.64 -0.16 -43.67
C ARG A 73 14.44 0.90 -42.87
N ASP A 74 15.60 0.51 -42.35
CA ASP A 74 16.83 1.26 -41.98
C ASP A 74 16.77 2.62 -41.25
N VAL A 75 17.64 2.78 -40.24
CA VAL A 75 18.79 3.73 -40.23
C VAL A 75 19.36 3.91 -38.79
N TYR A 76 20.60 3.40 -38.60
CA TYR A 76 21.70 3.86 -37.72
C TYR A 76 21.74 3.55 -36.19
N MET A 77 22.66 2.63 -35.86
CA MET A 77 23.53 2.53 -34.66
C MET A 77 24.89 3.26 -34.96
N PRO A 78 25.94 3.38 -34.09
CA PRO A 78 26.20 2.69 -32.79
C PRO A 78 26.89 3.49 -31.64
N ALA A 79 26.91 2.85 -30.45
CA ALA A 79 27.95 2.71 -29.41
C ALA A 79 28.85 3.89 -28.93
N ASN A 80 28.82 4.12 -27.60
CA ASN A 80 29.92 4.52 -26.68
C ASN A 80 29.45 4.10 -25.26
N ILE A 81 30.01 3.09 -24.58
CA ILE A 81 31.28 2.99 -23.82
C ILE A 81 31.35 3.91 -22.58
N SER A 82 31.71 3.28 -21.44
CA SER A 82 32.14 3.79 -20.13
C SER A 82 31.04 4.14 -19.10
N ASP A 83 31.14 3.86 -17.79
CA ASP A 83 32.08 3.12 -16.92
C ASP A 83 31.51 3.18 -15.47
N GLY A 84 31.89 2.24 -14.58
CA GLY A 84 31.65 2.24 -13.12
C GLY A 84 30.37 1.52 -12.65
N GLY A 85 30.39 0.32 -12.07
CA GLY A 85 31.00 -0.06 -10.78
C GLY A 85 29.98 0.24 -9.65
N VAL A 86 29.40 -0.69 -8.90
CA VAL A 86 29.99 -1.76 -8.07
C VAL A 86 28.87 -2.76 -7.71
N ALA A 87 29.14 -4.05 -7.88
CA ALA A 87 28.38 -5.16 -7.33
C ALA A 87 29.19 -5.79 -6.18
N LEU A 88 28.62 -5.91 -4.98
CA LEU A 88 29.10 -6.81 -3.93
C LEU A 88 27.93 -7.28 -3.05
N ALA A 89 27.54 -8.53 -3.27
CA ALA A 89 27.03 -9.49 -2.29
C ALA A 89 27.82 -10.80 -2.53
N PRO A 90 27.76 -11.87 -1.71
CA PRO A 90 27.10 -12.04 -0.41
C PRO A 90 28.03 -12.61 0.70
N SER A 91 27.65 -12.44 1.97
CA SER A 91 28.31 -13.10 3.11
C SER A 91 27.83 -14.53 3.28
N ALA A 92 28.73 -15.47 3.11
CA ALA A 92 28.59 -16.84 3.58
C ALA A 92 29.90 -17.29 4.25
N ALA A 93 29.72 -18.03 5.34
CA ALA A 93 30.59 -19.08 5.86
C ALA A 93 31.55 -18.75 7.04
N LEU A 94 31.65 -19.77 7.91
CA LEU A 94 32.67 -20.06 8.94
C LEU A 94 32.55 -19.24 10.24
N LEU A 95 32.63 -19.77 11.47
CA LEU A 95 33.15 -21.01 12.07
C LEU A 95 32.57 -21.05 13.51
N GLN A 96 31.87 -22.13 13.90
CA GLN A 96 32.36 -23.21 14.78
C GLN A 96 32.36 -22.95 16.31
N PRO A 97 32.18 -24.04 17.11
CA PRO A 97 31.52 -24.04 18.41
C PRO A 97 32.45 -24.56 19.53
N SER A 98 31.85 -24.93 20.66
CA SER A 98 32.39 -25.73 21.78
C SER A 98 32.71 -24.94 23.04
N THR A 99 31.78 -25.03 24.00
CA THR A 99 32.13 -25.01 25.42
C THR A 99 31.94 -26.42 25.95
N GLN A 100 33.05 -27.18 25.95
CA GLN A 100 33.25 -28.35 26.80
C GLN A 100 33.33 -27.89 28.26
N LEU A 101 32.66 -28.60 29.17
CA LEU A 101 33.32 -29.11 30.38
C LEU A 101 32.47 -30.22 31.05
N PRO A 102 33.08 -31.34 31.48
CA PRO A 102 32.38 -32.55 31.94
C PRO A 102 32.76 -32.87 33.42
N PRO A 103 32.85 -34.12 33.91
CA PRO A 103 31.87 -34.76 34.81
C PRO A 103 32.49 -35.28 36.13
N PHE A 104 31.79 -35.25 37.26
CA PHE A 104 32.11 -36.10 38.43
C PHE A 104 30.79 -36.35 39.17
N GLY A 105 30.33 -37.60 39.35
CA GLY A 105 30.99 -38.62 40.18
C GLY A 105 30.56 -38.34 41.63
N GLY A 106 29.61 -39.05 42.23
CA GLY A 106 29.59 -40.50 42.35
C GLY A 106 30.30 -40.88 43.65
N SER A 107 29.55 -41.52 44.54
CA SER A 107 30.01 -42.45 45.58
C SER A 107 30.42 -41.90 46.96
N ALA A 108 29.61 -42.24 47.97
CA ALA A 108 29.95 -43.09 49.14
C ALA A 108 28.74 -43.04 50.11
N SER A 109 27.96 -44.11 50.38
CA SER A 109 28.33 -45.32 51.14
C SER A 109 28.99 -44.93 52.48
N CYS A 110 28.50 -45.31 53.66
CA CYS A 110 28.54 -46.67 54.17
C CYS A 110 27.75 -46.81 55.50
N LEU A 111 26.96 -47.89 55.58
CA LEU A 111 26.95 -48.90 56.64
C LEU A 111 26.60 -48.51 58.10
N THR A 112 25.43 -48.98 58.54
CA THR A 112 25.23 -49.49 59.91
C THR A 112 24.95 -50.99 59.84
N SER A 113 25.91 -51.79 60.31
CA SER A 113 25.82 -53.25 60.43
C SER A 113 25.86 -53.66 61.90
N HIS A 114 24.79 -54.33 62.34
CA HIS A 114 24.68 -55.52 63.20
C HIS A 114 25.65 -55.77 64.37
N ILE A 115 25.06 -56.24 65.49
CA ILE A 115 25.35 -57.47 66.28
C ILE A 115 24.90 -57.22 67.74
N ILE A 116 23.73 -57.74 68.17
CA ILE A 116 23.53 -58.99 68.94
C ILE A 116 24.14 -58.95 70.35
N GLY A 117 23.31 -59.19 71.38
CA GLY A 117 23.80 -59.82 72.62
C GLY A 117 23.09 -59.43 73.92
N CYS A 118 22.10 -60.25 74.30
CA CYS A 118 21.72 -60.69 75.64
C CYS A 118 22.31 -60.01 76.90
N GLY A 119 21.44 -59.68 77.87
CA GLY A 119 21.79 -59.64 79.30
C GLY A 119 20.84 -58.77 80.13
N PRO A 120 20.34 -59.21 81.30
CA PRO A 120 19.21 -58.56 81.97
C PRO A 120 19.68 -57.52 83.01
N ASP A 121 19.44 -56.22 82.79
CA ASP A 121 19.36 -55.25 83.91
C ASP A 121 18.45 -54.04 83.58
N VAL A 122 17.16 -54.21 83.88
CA VAL A 122 15.97 -53.54 83.29
C VAL A 122 15.80 -52.04 83.65
N ARG A 123 16.81 -51.35 84.19
CA ARG A 123 16.71 -49.89 84.50
C ARG A 123 17.86 -49.02 84.02
N SER A 124 19.04 -49.57 83.70
CA SER A 124 20.21 -48.78 83.23
C SER A 124 20.29 -48.70 81.70
N ASP A 125 19.80 -49.73 81.00
CA ASP A 125 19.83 -49.82 79.52
C ASP A 125 18.82 -48.90 78.84
N VAL A 126 17.70 -48.59 79.48
CA VAL A 126 16.75 -47.59 78.98
C VAL A 126 17.41 -46.20 78.98
N TYR A 127 18.23 -45.88 79.99
CA TYR A 127 18.92 -44.60 80.07
C TYR A 127 20.05 -44.49 79.03
N HIS A 128 20.80 -45.58 78.79
CA HIS A 128 21.82 -45.62 77.75
C HIS A 128 21.21 -45.64 76.34
N GLY A 129 20.08 -46.32 76.14
CA GLY A 129 19.31 -46.30 74.89
C GLY A 129 18.71 -44.92 74.59
N ILE A 130 18.16 -44.23 75.59
CA ILE A 130 17.70 -42.84 75.45
C ILE A 130 18.89 -41.92 75.16
N LYS A 131 20.02 -42.06 75.87
CA LYS A 131 21.22 -41.24 75.63
C LYS A 131 21.81 -41.49 74.23
N ALA A 132 21.92 -42.73 73.78
CA ALA A 132 22.37 -43.08 72.45
C ALA A 132 21.41 -42.54 71.37
N LYS A 133 20.09 -42.60 71.62
CA LYS A 133 19.09 -42.02 70.73
C LYS A 133 19.16 -40.49 70.70
N ILE A 134 19.42 -39.83 71.83
CA ILE A 134 19.66 -38.38 71.88
C ILE A 134 20.93 -38.02 71.11
N SER A 135 22.04 -38.75 71.29
CA SER A 135 23.28 -38.50 70.55
C SER A 135 23.12 -38.77 69.04
N ALA A 136 22.39 -39.82 68.65
CA ALA A 136 22.08 -40.08 67.24
C ALA A 136 21.17 -39.00 66.65
N LEU A 137 20.19 -38.51 67.40
CA LEU A 137 19.34 -37.40 66.99
C LEU A 137 20.11 -36.07 66.91
N GLN A 138 21.07 -35.83 67.81
CA GLN A 138 21.96 -34.67 67.75
C GLN A 138 22.84 -34.73 66.51
N PHE A 139 23.47 -35.88 66.24
CA PHE A 139 24.27 -36.08 65.05
C PHE A 139 23.44 -35.90 63.77
N SER A 140 22.25 -36.49 63.71
CA SER A 140 21.32 -36.29 62.59
C SER A 140 20.86 -34.83 62.46
N ASN A 141 20.69 -34.10 63.57
CA ASN A 141 20.35 -32.67 63.52
C ASN A 141 21.52 -31.83 62.97
N ASP A 142 22.75 -32.15 63.37
CA ASP A 142 23.94 -31.46 62.89
C ASP A 142 24.24 -31.79 61.42
N GLU A 143 23.99 -33.03 60.99
CA GLU A 143 24.06 -33.44 59.60
C GLU A 143 22.99 -32.73 58.75
N LEU A 144 21.75 -32.65 59.21
CA LEU A 144 20.68 -31.88 58.55
C LEU A 144 20.95 -30.36 58.55
N ARG A 145 21.66 -29.84 59.56
CA ARG A 145 22.12 -28.44 59.57
C ARG A 145 23.22 -28.21 58.55
N ALA A 146 24.20 -29.09 58.47
CA ALA A 146 25.26 -29.03 57.46
C ALA A 146 24.68 -29.13 56.04
N GLU A 147 23.76 -30.06 55.82
CA GLU A 147 23.05 -30.21 54.53
C GLU A 147 22.16 -28.99 54.23
N ASN A 148 21.50 -28.40 55.24
CA ASN A 148 20.76 -27.14 55.05
C ASN A 148 21.68 -25.98 54.68
N GLU A 149 22.84 -25.84 55.31
CA GLU A 149 23.81 -24.80 54.96
C GLU A 149 24.37 -25.04 53.55
N GLU A 150 24.68 -26.28 53.19
CA GLU A 150 25.10 -26.62 51.82
C GLU A 150 23.99 -26.30 50.79
N LEU A 151 22.73 -26.65 51.08
CA LEU A 151 21.60 -26.32 50.21
C LEU A 151 21.38 -24.81 50.12
N LYS A 152 21.55 -24.06 51.21
CA LYS A 152 21.51 -22.59 51.20
C LYS A 152 22.62 -22.01 50.34
N GLU A 153 23.85 -22.50 50.44
CA GLU A 153 24.97 -22.08 49.59
C GLU A 153 24.72 -22.43 48.11
N ARG A 154 24.21 -23.63 47.81
CA ARG A 154 23.84 -24.02 46.44
C ARG A 154 22.74 -23.13 45.87
N VAL A 155 21.70 -22.81 46.65
CA VAL A 155 20.64 -21.86 46.26
C VAL A 155 21.19 -20.45 46.08
N LYS A 156 22.12 -20.01 46.94
CA LYS A 156 22.79 -18.70 46.80
C LYS A 156 23.59 -18.64 45.49
N MET A 157 24.43 -19.64 45.21
CA MET A 157 25.19 -19.74 43.97
C MET A 157 24.28 -19.85 42.73
N ALA A 158 23.14 -20.55 42.82
CA ALA A 158 22.16 -20.61 41.73
C ALA A 158 21.53 -19.24 41.46
N ARG A 159 21.16 -18.50 42.51
CA ARG A 159 20.65 -17.13 42.41
C ARG A 159 21.69 -16.15 41.87
N GLU A 160 22.96 -16.28 42.26
CA GLU A 160 24.08 -15.47 41.73
C GLU A 160 24.28 -15.73 40.23
N ARG A 161 24.33 -16.99 39.78
CA ARG A 161 24.41 -17.32 38.35
C ARG A 161 23.20 -16.83 37.56
N GLU A 162 22.01 -16.89 38.13
CA GLU A 162 20.80 -16.37 37.48
C GLU A 162 20.84 -14.83 37.39
N ALA A 163 21.32 -14.14 38.43
CA ALA A 163 21.54 -12.70 38.42
C ALA A 163 22.60 -12.28 37.39
N GLU A 164 23.70 -13.03 37.25
CA GLU A 164 24.72 -12.80 36.22
C GLU A 164 24.18 -13.04 34.81
N ARG A 165 23.35 -14.08 34.62
CA ARG A 165 22.68 -14.38 33.34
C ARG A 165 21.71 -13.27 32.96
N LEU A 166 20.89 -12.80 33.91
CA LEU A 166 19.97 -11.67 33.70
C LEU A 166 20.74 -10.38 33.44
N GLY A 167 21.81 -10.09 34.20
CA GLY A 167 22.67 -8.93 33.97
C GLY A 167 23.35 -8.95 32.59
N SER A 168 23.78 -10.13 32.13
CA SER A 168 24.35 -10.31 30.78
C SER A 168 23.30 -10.13 29.68
N GLN A 169 22.05 -10.60 29.89
CA GLN A 169 20.94 -10.39 28.97
C GLN A 169 20.49 -8.93 28.92
N GLU A 170 20.42 -8.25 30.06
CA GLU A 170 20.15 -6.81 30.13
C GLU A 170 21.26 -6.01 29.44
N ALA A 171 22.53 -6.37 29.64
CA ALA A 171 23.65 -5.73 28.96
C ALA A 171 23.61 -5.94 27.44
N ALA A 172 23.28 -7.16 26.98
CA ALA A 172 23.10 -7.45 25.56
C ALA A 172 21.95 -6.64 24.94
N ALA A 173 20.80 -6.57 25.61
CA ALA A 173 19.65 -5.78 25.17
C ALA A 173 19.95 -4.27 25.16
N ARG A 174 20.70 -3.75 26.14
CA ARG A 174 21.16 -2.36 26.17
C ARG A 174 22.11 -2.06 25.00
N ASN A 175 23.07 -2.93 24.73
CA ASN A 175 24.00 -2.79 23.60
C ASN A 175 23.27 -2.83 22.25
N GLU A 176 22.27 -3.69 22.10
CA GLU A 176 21.45 -3.77 20.89
C GLU A 176 20.61 -2.49 20.69
N LEU A 177 19.98 -1.98 21.75
CA LEU A 177 19.27 -0.70 21.72
C LEU A 177 20.19 0.48 21.39
N GLU A 178 21.41 0.51 21.94
CA GLU A 178 22.40 1.52 21.59
C GLU A 178 22.87 1.40 20.13
N GLY A 179 23.05 0.18 19.63
CA GLY A 179 23.35 -0.09 18.23
C GLY A 179 22.25 0.40 17.28
N LEU A 180 20.98 0.12 17.60
CA LEU A 180 19.82 0.62 16.84
C LEU A 180 19.72 2.14 16.89
N ARG A 181 19.94 2.77 18.06
CA ARG A 181 19.98 4.24 18.19
C ARG A 181 21.09 4.87 17.35
N LYS A 182 22.28 4.24 17.28
CA LYS A 182 23.38 4.72 16.42
C LYS A 182 23.01 4.63 14.94
N LYS A 183 22.45 3.50 14.50
CA LYS A 183 21.97 3.32 13.12
C LYS A 183 20.88 4.33 12.75
N LEU A 184 19.92 4.58 13.64
CA LEU A 184 18.89 5.60 13.42
C LEU A 184 19.50 6.98 13.21
N ARG A 185 20.43 7.40 14.08
CA ARG A 185 21.15 8.67 13.95
C ARG A 185 21.97 8.76 12.66
N GLU A 186 22.58 7.67 12.23
CA GLU A 186 23.29 7.62 10.94
C GLU A 186 22.33 7.77 9.77
N THR A 187 21.17 7.11 9.81
CA THR A 187 20.14 7.29 8.77
C THR A 187 19.57 8.71 8.75
N GLU A 188 19.31 9.33 9.90
CA GLU A 188 18.87 10.73 10.01
C GLU A 188 19.90 11.68 9.39
N ARG A 189 21.20 11.51 9.71
CA ARG A 189 22.28 12.30 9.08
C ARG A 189 22.39 12.07 7.57
N ASN A 190 22.11 10.86 7.09
CA ASN A 190 22.10 10.57 5.66
C ASN A 190 20.92 11.29 4.97
N TYR A 191 19.73 11.23 5.56
CA TYR A 191 18.57 11.95 5.06
C TYR A 191 18.80 13.47 5.08
N GLU A 192 19.39 14.03 6.15
CA GLU A 192 19.75 15.45 6.22
C GLU A 192 20.74 15.85 5.11
N ARG A 193 21.75 15.01 4.82
CA ARG A 193 22.70 15.26 3.72
C ARG A 193 22.00 15.26 2.36
N VAL A 194 21.16 14.27 2.10
CA VAL A 194 20.39 14.16 0.85
C VAL A 194 19.42 15.34 0.70
N VAL A 195 18.75 15.76 1.77
CA VAL A 195 17.88 16.95 1.77
C VAL A 195 18.68 18.22 1.46
N GLN A 196 19.88 18.38 2.02
CA GLN A 196 20.76 19.50 1.70
C GLN A 196 21.25 19.47 0.25
N GLU A 197 21.58 18.30 -0.29
CA GLU A 197 21.94 18.12 -1.70
C GLU A 197 20.79 18.51 -2.62
N PHE A 198 19.57 18.00 -2.39
CA PHE A 198 18.39 18.41 -3.14
C PHE A 198 18.07 19.91 -3.00
N GLN A 199 18.30 20.51 -1.84
CA GLN A 199 18.14 21.97 -1.69
C GLN A 199 19.18 22.76 -2.50
N ARG A 200 20.42 22.29 -2.59
CA ARG A 200 21.46 22.90 -3.43
C ARG A 200 21.13 22.74 -4.91
N GLU A 201 20.77 21.54 -5.35
CA GLU A 201 20.35 21.26 -6.73
C GLU A 201 19.13 22.08 -7.13
N ARG A 202 18.11 22.15 -6.28
CA ARG A 202 16.94 23.01 -6.50
C ARG A 202 17.35 24.47 -6.66
N SER A 203 18.24 24.98 -5.80
CA SER A 203 18.71 26.37 -5.88
C SER A 203 19.53 26.63 -7.15
N GLN A 204 20.36 25.68 -7.57
CA GLN A 204 21.13 25.75 -8.83
C GLN A 204 20.21 25.71 -10.05
N LEU A 205 19.20 24.84 -10.06
CA LEU A 205 18.21 24.75 -11.13
C LEU A 205 17.35 26.03 -11.18
N THR A 206 16.95 26.59 -10.04
CA THR A 206 16.25 27.88 -9.98
C THR A 206 17.11 29.00 -10.56
N GLN A 207 18.39 29.10 -10.19
CA GLN A 207 19.31 30.08 -10.76
C GLN A 207 19.52 29.87 -12.28
N ALA A 208 19.59 28.63 -12.75
CA ALA A 208 19.70 28.33 -14.16
C ALA A 208 18.43 28.72 -14.94
N VAL A 209 17.25 28.44 -14.39
CA VAL A 209 15.96 28.85 -14.97
C VAL A 209 15.83 30.37 -14.99
N GLU A 210 16.19 31.06 -13.91
CA GLU A 210 16.20 32.52 -13.84
C GLU A 210 17.17 33.13 -14.87
N SER A 211 18.37 32.54 -15.03
CA SER A 211 19.36 32.94 -16.02
C SER A 211 18.84 32.78 -17.45
N VAL A 212 18.29 31.61 -17.80
CA VAL A 212 17.71 31.34 -19.12
C VAL A 212 16.49 32.23 -19.38
N THR A 213 15.65 32.46 -18.38
CA THR A 213 14.48 33.36 -18.50
C THR A 213 14.94 34.80 -18.73
N SER A 214 16.01 35.26 -18.05
CA SER A 214 16.61 36.57 -18.29
C SER A 214 17.19 36.69 -19.72
N GLN A 215 17.92 35.66 -20.18
CA GLN A 215 18.44 35.60 -21.55
C GLN A 215 17.32 35.62 -22.59
N LEU A 216 16.23 34.87 -22.37
CA LEU A 216 15.07 34.87 -23.25
C LEU A 216 14.41 36.24 -23.33
N ARG A 217 14.23 36.93 -22.20
CA ARG A 217 13.71 38.31 -22.18
C ARG A 217 14.64 39.28 -22.91
N GLN A 218 15.95 39.13 -22.74
CA GLN A 218 16.94 39.96 -23.43
C GLN A 218 16.91 39.72 -24.95
N GLU A 219 16.84 38.47 -25.41
CA GLU A 219 16.72 38.15 -26.84
C GLU A 219 15.38 38.61 -27.41
N MET A 220 14.27 38.46 -26.69
CA MET A 220 12.97 39.02 -27.08
C MET A 220 13.05 40.54 -27.30
N SER A 221 13.61 41.28 -26.33
CA SER A 221 13.81 42.73 -26.43
C SER A 221 14.72 43.10 -27.61
N ARG A 222 15.81 42.36 -27.83
CA ARG A 222 16.71 42.57 -28.98
C ARG A 222 16.00 42.35 -30.32
N ARG A 223 15.12 41.35 -30.40
CA ARG A 223 14.32 41.07 -31.61
C ARG A 223 13.26 42.15 -31.85
N GLU A 224 12.61 42.63 -30.80
CA GLU A 224 11.67 43.75 -30.88
C GLU A 224 12.36 45.03 -31.38
N GLU A 225 13.56 45.35 -30.88
CA GLU A 225 14.38 46.47 -31.37
C GLU A 225 14.77 46.30 -32.85
N GLU A 226 15.12 45.07 -33.27
CA GLU A 226 15.44 44.77 -34.67
C GLU A 226 14.21 44.93 -35.59
N ILE A 227 13.05 44.46 -35.15
CA ILE A 227 11.77 44.63 -35.87
C ILE A 227 11.46 46.11 -35.99
N ALA A 228 11.50 46.88 -34.90
CA ALA A 228 11.25 48.33 -34.92
C ALA A 228 12.23 49.08 -35.84
N ARG A 229 13.50 48.68 -35.87
CA ARG A 229 14.51 49.24 -36.77
C ARG A 229 14.19 48.94 -38.23
N LEU A 230 13.79 47.71 -38.55
CA LEU A 230 13.41 47.29 -39.90
C LEU A 230 12.11 47.97 -40.37
N GLU A 231 11.13 48.12 -39.48
CA GLU A 231 9.88 48.84 -39.75
C GLU A 231 10.14 50.33 -40.03
N SER A 232 11.00 50.98 -39.23
CA SER A 232 11.43 52.36 -39.47
C SER A 232 12.18 52.51 -40.80
N ALA A 233 13.10 51.59 -41.10
CA ALA A 233 13.81 51.56 -42.38
C ALA A 233 12.85 51.37 -43.57
N ASN A 234 11.85 50.50 -43.44
CA ASN A 234 10.84 50.27 -44.47
C ASN A 234 9.92 51.49 -44.66
N ALA A 235 9.47 52.11 -43.56
CA ALA A 235 8.66 53.33 -43.59
C ALA A 235 9.40 54.48 -44.31
N THR A 236 10.69 54.65 -44.04
CA THR A 236 11.53 55.66 -44.72
C THR A 236 11.72 55.34 -46.21
N ALA A 237 11.92 54.07 -46.58
CA ALA A 237 12.02 53.65 -47.98
C ALA A 237 10.71 53.90 -48.75
N ILE A 238 9.55 53.58 -48.15
CA ILE A 238 8.23 53.87 -48.72
C ILE A 238 8.02 55.38 -48.88
N ALA A 239 8.40 56.19 -47.89
CA ALA A 239 8.30 57.64 -47.96
C ALA A 239 9.17 58.23 -49.10
N GLN A 240 10.39 57.71 -49.28
CA GLN A 240 11.28 58.11 -50.39
C GLN A 240 10.68 57.73 -51.74
N LEU A 241 10.13 56.52 -51.88
CA LEU A 241 9.44 56.08 -53.11
C LEU A 241 8.23 56.95 -53.42
N LYS A 242 7.38 57.26 -52.42
CA LYS A 242 6.25 58.19 -52.57
C LYS A 242 6.71 59.56 -53.05
N THR A 243 7.78 60.10 -52.48
CA THR A 243 8.33 61.41 -52.86
C THR A 243 8.84 61.43 -54.30
N ARG A 244 9.59 60.39 -54.70
CA ARG A 244 10.06 60.22 -56.08
C ARG A 244 8.89 60.13 -57.06
N TRP A 245 7.86 59.36 -56.72
CA TRP A 245 6.67 59.21 -57.54
C TRP A 245 5.89 60.51 -57.68
N GLN A 246 5.69 61.25 -56.58
CA GLN A 246 5.06 62.58 -56.62
C GLN A 246 5.88 63.59 -57.44
N ALA A 247 7.21 63.55 -57.36
CA ALA A 247 8.08 64.40 -58.18
C ALA A 247 7.98 64.05 -59.67
N GLN A 248 7.94 62.76 -60.01
CA GLN A 248 7.75 62.27 -61.36
C GLN A 248 6.37 62.69 -61.92
N GLU A 249 5.32 62.57 -61.12
CA GLU A 249 3.95 62.99 -61.48
C GLU A 249 3.88 64.51 -61.70
N LYS A 250 4.49 65.31 -60.83
CA LYS A 250 4.58 66.77 -61.02
C LYS A 250 5.31 67.14 -62.31
N ALA A 251 6.42 66.47 -62.61
CA ALA A 251 7.17 66.68 -63.85
C ALA A 251 6.36 66.30 -65.10
N ALA A 252 5.60 65.19 -65.03
CA ALA A 252 4.69 64.78 -66.11
C ALA A 252 3.58 65.81 -66.33
N ARG A 253 2.96 66.31 -65.26
CA ARG A 253 1.93 67.37 -65.34
C ARG A 253 2.46 68.70 -65.87
N GLU A 254 3.67 69.10 -65.50
CA GLU A 254 4.29 70.31 -66.04
C GLU A 254 4.56 70.17 -67.54
N LYS A 255 5.11 69.02 -67.97
CA LYS A 255 5.30 68.72 -69.39
C LYS A 255 3.98 68.74 -70.15
N TRP A 256 2.92 68.17 -69.56
CA TRP A 256 1.57 68.21 -70.13
C TRP A 256 1.03 69.64 -70.26
N ARG A 257 1.17 70.47 -69.22
CA ARG A 257 0.74 71.89 -69.26
C ARG A 257 1.51 72.70 -70.31
N ILE A 258 2.81 72.48 -70.46
CA ILE A 258 3.62 73.14 -71.49
C ILE A 258 3.20 72.69 -72.89
N ALA A 259 2.97 71.38 -73.07
CA ALA A 259 2.49 70.83 -74.33
C ALA A 259 1.10 71.39 -74.69
N GLU A 260 0.18 71.47 -73.73
CA GLU A 260 -1.16 72.02 -73.94
C GLU A 260 -1.12 73.53 -74.22
N ALA A 261 -0.26 74.29 -73.54
CA ALA A 261 -0.08 75.72 -73.81
C ALA A 261 0.49 76.00 -75.21
N LYS A 262 1.40 75.14 -75.70
CA LYS A 262 1.87 75.19 -77.08
C LYS A 262 0.75 74.86 -78.07
N ARG A 263 -0.01 73.80 -77.78
CA ARG A 263 -1.16 73.36 -78.59
C ARG A 263 -2.21 74.46 -78.73
N ILE A 264 -2.51 75.20 -77.66
CA ILE A 264 -3.47 76.31 -77.68
C ILE A 264 -2.94 77.46 -78.55
N LYS A 265 -1.67 77.88 -78.40
CA LYS A 265 -1.10 78.99 -79.20
C LYS A 265 -1.08 78.71 -80.70
N GLU A 266 -0.82 77.47 -81.09
CA GLU A 266 -0.72 77.08 -82.50
C GLU A 266 -2.11 76.95 -83.16
N ASN A 267 -3.13 76.61 -82.37
CA ASN A 267 -4.51 76.41 -82.84
C ASN A 267 -5.32 77.72 -82.98
N THR A 268 -5.00 78.80 -82.25
CA THR A 268 -5.72 80.09 -82.37
C THR A 268 -5.34 80.93 -83.59
N LEU A 269 -4.29 80.55 -84.35
CA LEU A 269 -3.79 81.34 -85.49
C LEU A 269 -4.23 80.81 -86.87
N GLN A 270 -4.99 79.71 -86.96
CA GLN A 270 -5.35 79.04 -88.23
C GLN A 270 -6.86 78.85 -88.50
N SER A 271 -7.77 79.29 -87.62
CA SER A 271 -9.21 78.96 -87.66
C SER A 271 -10.08 79.87 -88.55
N LEU A 272 -9.62 80.18 -89.76
CA LEU A 272 -10.52 80.67 -90.81
C LEU A 272 -11.41 79.47 -91.22
N GLU A 273 -12.59 79.44 -90.60
CA GLU A 273 -13.87 78.72 -90.83
C GLU A 273 -13.98 77.37 -91.56
N PRO A 274 -13.56 77.13 -92.82
CA PRO A 274 -13.96 75.90 -93.54
C PRO A 274 -13.36 74.58 -93.00
N ASP A 275 -12.18 74.62 -92.38
CA ASP A 275 -11.52 73.44 -91.82
C ASP A 275 -12.20 72.93 -90.52
N ILE A 276 -12.95 73.80 -89.83
CA ILE A 276 -13.56 73.49 -88.54
C ILE A 276 -14.58 72.34 -88.66
N VAL A 277 -15.33 72.28 -89.77
CA VAL A 277 -16.40 71.28 -89.95
C VAL A 277 -15.85 69.88 -90.27
N LEU A 278 -14.82 69.78 -91.11
CA LEU A 278 -14.16 68.50 -91.43
C LEU A 278 -13.38 67.97 -90.22
N LEU A 279 -12.75 68.88 -89.47
CA LEU A 279 -12.08 68.58 -88.21
C LEU A 279 -13.06 68.08 -87.13
N LEU A 280 -14.28 68.62 -87.06
CA LEU A 280 -15.32 68.19 -86.11
C LEU A 280 -15.73 66.72 -86.28
N ASN A 281 -15.90 66.23 -87.51
CA ASN A 281 -16.26 64.83 -87.74
C ASN A 281 -15.10 63.87 -87.44
N ARG A 282 -13.86 64.24 -87.82
CA ARG A 282 -12.66 63.48 -87.44
C ARG A 282 -12.50 63.42 -85.93
N HIS A 283 -12.69 64.53 -85.23
CA HIS A 283 -12.64 64.58 -83.77
C HIS A 283 -13.75 63.77 -83.10
N LYS A 284 -14.95 63.65 -83.67
CA LYS A 284 -16.00 62.77 -83.11
C LYS A 284 -15.58 61.29 -83.20
N ALA A 285 -15.01 60.87 -84.33
CA ALA A 285 -14.49 59.52 -84.51
C ALA A 285 -13.28 59.24 -83.61
N GLU A 286 -12.35 60.19 -83.52
CA GLU A 286 -11.17 60.10 -82.65
C GLU A 286 -11.56 60.12 -81.17
N LYS A 287 -12.56 60.91 -80.78
CA LYS A 287 -13.13 60.89 -79.42
C LYS A 287 -13.82 59.55 -79.10
N ALA A 288 -14.48 58.93 -80.07
CA ALA A 288 -15.03 57.59 -79.89
C ALA A 288 -13.92 56.55 -79.69
N ARG A 289 -12.86 56.60 -80.52
CA ARG A 289 -11.68 55.71 -80.37
C ARG A 289 -10.96 55.92 -79.04
N MET A 290 -10.71 57.17 -78.64
CA MET A 290 -10.07 57.47 -77.35
C MET A 290 -10.92 56.97 -76.16
N ARG A 291 -12.26 57.06 -76.23
CA ARG A 291 -13.13 56.48 -75.18
C ARG A 291 -13.01 54.97 -75.12
N GLU A 292 -13.05 54.30 -76.28
CA GLU A 292 -12.87 52.84 -76.35
C GLU A 292 -11.49 52.42 -75.82
N GLU A 293 -10.43 53.16 -76.17
CA GLU A 293 -9.07 52.95 -75.64
C GLU A 293 -9.02 53.16 -74.12
N PHE A 294 -9.64 54.21 -73.58
CA PHE A 294 -9.71 54.43 -72.12
C PHE A 294 -10.52 53.35 -71.41
N GLU A 295 -11.65 52.91 -71.97
CA GLU A 295 -12.43 51.79 -71.42
C GLU A 295 -11.62 50.49 -71.45
N ASN A 296 -10.86 50.25 -72.51
CA ASN A 296 -9.97 49.09 -72.61
C ASN A 296 -8.81 49.16 -71.63
N GLU A 297 -8.20 50.33 -71.43
CA GLU A 297 -7.18 50.53 -70.38
C GLU A 297 -7.77 50.36 -68.98
N LEU A 298 -9.02 50.77 -68.75
CA LEU A 298 -9.70 50.56 -67.47
C LEU A 298 -9.92 49.06 -67.23
N ARG A 299 -10.42 48.33 -68.23
CA ARG A 299 -10.55 46.87 -68.18
C ARG A 299 -9.21 46.19 -67.94
N GLN A 300 -8.13 46.61 -68.61
CA GLN A 300 -6.79 46.08 -68.37
C GLN A 300 -6.29 46.37 -66.94
N ARG A 301 -6.57 47.56 -66.39
CA ARG A 301 -6.22 47.86 -65.00
C ARG A 301 -7.03 47.03 -64.02
N ASP A 302 -8.32 46.84 -64.26
CA ASP A 302 -9.19 46.00 -63.43
C ASP A 302 -8.76 44.53 -63.49
N GLU A 303 -8.37 44.02 -64.66
CA GLU A 303 -7.78 42.68 -64.81
C GLU A 303 -6.45 42.55 -64.04
N VAL A 304 -5.59 43.57 -64.08
CA VAL A 304 -4.33 43.59 -63.31
C VAL A 304 -4.58 43.70 -61.81
N ILE A 305 -5.59 44.46 -61.38
CA ILE A 305 -6.00 44.56 -59.97
C ILE A 305 -6.54 43.21 -59.52
N ALA A 306 -7.45 42.59 -60.27
CA ALA A 306 -8.00 41.27 -59.98
C ALA A 306 -6.89 40.20 -59.92
N ALA A 307 -5.91 40.24 -60.84
CA ALA A 307 -4.76 39.34 -60.80
C ALA A 307 -3.90 39.56 -59.54
N LYS A 308 -3.64 40.81 -59.15
CA LYS A 308 -2.89 41.13 -57.94
C LYS A 308 -3.64 40.72 -56.67
N GLU A 309 -4.95 40.97 -56.60
CA GLU A 309 -5.81 40.54 -55.51
C GLU A 309 -5.82 39.03 -55.39
N ALA A 310 -5.90 38.29 -56.51
CA ALA A 310 -5.77 36.84 -56.51
C ALA A 310 -4.41 36.36 -55.96
N THR A 311 -3.29 36.99 -56.35
CA THR A 311 -1.97 36.63 -55.80
C THR A 311 -1.82 36.97 -54.32
N LEU A 312 -2.43 38.08 -53.86
CA LEU A 312 -2.43 38.45 -52.45
C LEU A 312 -3.26 37.47 -51.64
N GLU A 313 -4.43 37.07 -52.13
CA GLU A 313 -5.29 36.09 -51.47
C GLU A 313 -4.64 34.70 -51.44
N GLU A 314 -3.94 34.29 -52.50
CA GLU A 314 -3.14 33.07 -52.50
C GLU A 314 -2.01 33.13 -51.46
N SER A 315 -1.31 34.27 -51.35
CA SER A 315 -0.25 34.46 -50.36
C SER A 315 -0.78 34.46 -48.91
N ARG A 316 -1.95 35.07 -48.67
CA ARG A 316 -2.66 35.05 -47.38
C ARG A 316 -3.09 33.64 -47.03
N ALA A 317 -3.75 32.93 -47.95
CA ALA A 317 -4.15 31.55 -47.76
C ALA A 317 -2.94 30.62 -47.53
N ARG A 318 -1.80 30.90 -48.17
CA ARG A 318 -0.55 30.16 -47.90
C ARG A 318 -0.03 30.43 -46.50
N LEU A 319 0.03 31.68 -46.06
CA LEU A 319 0.46 32.04 -44.70
C LEU A 319 -0.49 31.47 -43.63
N GLU A 320 -1.79 31.45 -43.86
CA GLU A 320 -2.77 30.83 -42.95
C GLU A 320 -2.59 29.30 -42.88
N ARG A 321 -2.32 28.64 -44.02
CA ARG A 321 -1.99 27.20 -44.04
C ARG A 321 -0.68 26.92 -43.31
N GLU A 322 0.35 27.76 -43.50
CA GLU A 322 1.63 27.62 -42.79
C GLU A 322 1.46 27.86 -41.27
N ALA A 323 0.72 28.88 -40.86
CA ALA A 323 0.44 29.18 -39.44
C ALA A 323 -0.45 28.12 -38.75
N SER A 324 -1.40 27.53 -39.48
CA SER A 324 -2.19 26.41 -38.96
C SER A 324 -1.37 25.12 -38.89
N ALA A 325 -0.49 24.88 -39.86
CA ALA A 325 0.44 23.75 -39.84
C ALA A 325 1.46 23.87 -38.69
N THR A 326 2.00 25.06 -38.40
CA THR A 326 2.90 25.25 -37.25
C THR A 326 2.17 25.06 -35.92
N ARG A 327 0.97 25.63 -35.75
CA ARG A 327 0.14 25.38 -34.55
C ARG A 327 -0.19 23.90 -34.38
N ALA A 328 -0.49 23.19 -35.46
CA ALA A 328 -0.77 21.75 -35.40
C ALA A 328 0.48 20.94 -34.98
N ARG A 329 1.67 21.32 -35.48
CA ARG A 329 2.94 20.70 -35.06
C ARG A 329 3.24 20.97 -33.58
N GLU A 330 3.11 22.22 -33.13
CA GLU A 330 3.34 22.59 -31.73
C GLU A 330 2.36 21.87 -30.78
N GLN A 331 1.08 21.78 -31.15
CA GLN A 331 0.08 21.02 -30.40
C GLN A 331 0.41 19.52 -30.36
N GLN A 332 0.89 18.96 -31.47
CA GLN A 332 1.28 17.56 -31.55
C GLN A 332 2.53 17.29 -30.69
N GLU A 333 3.56 18.13 -30.79
CA GLU A 333 4.76 18.03 -29.94
C GLU A 333 4.42 18.14 -28.45
N PHE A 334 3.48 19.03 -28.07
CA PHE A 334 3.03 19.15 -26.69
C PHE A 334 2.28 17.90 -26.21
N ARG A 335 1.42 17.32 -27.06
CA ARG A 335 0.74 16.04 -26.76
C ARG A 335 1.74 14.89 -26.65
N ASP A 336 2.73 14.85 -27.52
CA ASP A 336 3.76 13.81 -27.52
C ASP A 336 4.64 13.92 -26.26
N ARG A 337 5.05 15.13 -25.85
CA ARG A 337 5.75 15.36 -24.57
C ARG A 337 4.92 14.96 -23.36
N LEU A 338 3.63 15.32 -23.33
CA LEU A 338 2.73 14.91 -22.24
C LEU A 338 2.57 13.38 -22.19
N LYS A 339 2.49 12.74 -23.35
CA LYS A 339 2.41 11.28 -23.45
C LYS A 339 3.71 10.61 -22.99
N GLU A 340 4.87 11.13 -23.38
CA GLU A 340 6.17 10.64 -22.94
C GLU A 340 6.36 10.77 -21.43
N GLU A 341 5.98 11.90 -20.83
CA GLU A 341 6.02 12.09 -19.38
C GLU A 341 5.01 11.20 -18.65
N MET A 342 3.80 11.03 -19.18
CA MET A 342 2.83 10.07 -18.65
C MET A 342 3.37 8.64 -18.73
N ASP A 343 3.97 8.24 -19.84
CA ASP A 343 4.59 6.92 -20.00
C ASP A 343 5.80 6.74 -19.07
N ARG A 344 6.58 7.80 -18.81
CA ARG A 344 7.69 7.79 -17.86
C ARG A 344 7.20 7.59 -16.43
N VAL A 345 6.19 8.34 -16.00
CA VAL A 345 5.57 8.20 -14.67
C VAL A 345 4.90 6.84 -14.53
N ASN A 346 4.23 6.35 -15.57
CA ASN A 346 3.64 5.00 -15.57
C ASN A 346 4.71 3.91 -15.43
N ARG A 347 5.84 4.01 -16.12
CA ARG A 347 6.97 3.07 -15.94
C ARG A 347 7.52 3.11 -14.52
N GLN A 348 7.69 4.31 -13.95
CA GLN A 348 8.14 4.46 -12.55
C GLN A 348 7.14 3.85 -11.56
N LEU A 349 5.83 4.09 -11.74
CA LEU A 349 4.79 3.49 -10.92
C LEU A 349 4.73 1.97 -11.07
N GLU A 350 4.95 1.44 -12.27
CA GLU A 350 5.04 -0.01 -12.49
C GLU A 350 6.28 -0.61 -11.83
N GLU A 351 7.43 0.06 -11.88
CA GLU A 351 8.65 -0.33 -11.18
C GLU A 351 8.47 -0.29 -9.66
N GLU A 352 7.87 0.76 -9.12
CA GLU A 352 7.52 0.86 -7.69
C GLU A 352 6.55 -0.24 -7.27
N ARG A 353 5.53 -0.55 -8.09
CA ARG A 353 4.62 -1.67 -7.85
C ARG A 353 5.34 -3.02 -7.90
N ARG A 354 6.27 -3.21 -8.84
CA ARG A 354 7.10 -4.43 -8.91
C ARG A 354 8.00 -4.57 -7.69
N LEU A 355 8.66 -3.49 -7.27
CA LEU A 355 9.51 -3.47 -6.08
C LEU A 355 8.70 -3.67 -4.79
N ALA A 356 7.52 -3.08 -4.69
CA ALA A 356 6.61 -3.27 -3.56
C ALA A 356 6.10 -4.72 -3.49
N LYS A 357 5.75 -5.30 -4.65
CA LYS A 357 5.37 -6.72 -4.73
C LYS A 357 6.53 -7.63 -4.35
N GLN A 358 7.73 -7.38 -4.87
CA GLN A 358 8.93 -8.14 -4.50
C GLN A 358 9.20 -8.07 -2.99
N LYS A 359 9.12 -6.88 -2.37
CA LYS A 359 9.25 -6.74 -0.91
C LYS A 359 8.17 -7.50 -0.14
N HIS A 360 6.93 -7.51 -0.64
CA HIS A 360 5.85 -8.29 -0.04
C HIS A 360 6.15 -9.78 -0.13
N ASP A 361 6.54 -10.27 -1.31
CA ASP A 361 6.91 -11.67 -1.54
C ASP A 361 8.12 -12.07 -0.66
N ASP A 362 9.14 -11.21 -0.53
CA ASP A 362 10.30 -11.45 0.35
C ASP A 362 9.91 -11.51 1.84
N LEU A 363 8.98 -10.66 2.28
CA LEU A 363 8.45 -10.68 3.66
C LEU A 363 7.59 -11.91 3.91
N GLU A 364 6.81 -12.36 2.93
CA GLU A 364 6.01 -13.58 3.01
C GLU A 364 6.91 -14.81 3.09
N ILE A 365 7.96 -14.90 2.25
CA ILE A 365 8.97 -15.96 2.33
C ILE A 365 9.67 -15.95 3.70
N PHE A 366 10.07 -14.78 4.21
CA PHE A 366 10.69 -14.70 5.54
C PHE A 366 9.75 -15.13 6.67
N ALA A 367 8.46 -14.77 6.58
CA ALA A 367 7.45 -15.19 7.55
C ALA A 367 7.17 -16.70 7.47
N GLU A 368 7.11 -17.27 6.27
CA GLU A 368 6.97 -18.71 6.04
C GLU A 368 8.19 -19.48 6.54
N ASP A 369 9.40 -19.00 6.27
CA ASP A 369 10.64 -19.61 6.76
C ASP A 369 10.70 -19.58 8.29
N ARG A 370 10.33 -18.47 8.91
CA ARG A 370 10.24 -18.36 10.38
C ARG A 370 9.17 -19.27 10.96
N LYS A 371 8.01 -19.39 10.30
CA LYS A 371 6.96 -20.34 10.70
C LYS A 371 7.47 -21.78 10.59
N ASN A 372 8.18 -22.11 9.52
CA ASN A 372 8.75 -23.43 9.28
C ASN A 372 9.86 -23.77 10.30
N THR A 373 10.74 -22.83 10.66
CA THR A 373 11.74 -23.05 11.71
C THR A 373 11.07 -23.31 13.06
N MET A 374 10.10 -22.47 13.45
CA MET A 374 9.34 -22.68 14.68
C MET A 374 8.57 -24.01 14.67
N GLN A 375 8.00 -24.43 13.54
CA GLN A 375 7.30 -25.70 13.42
C GLN A 375 8.25 -26.91 13.51
N ARG A 376 9.47 -26.79 12.99
CA ARG A 376 10.53 -27.79 13.18
C ARG A 376 10.97 -27.88 14.64
N GLU A 377 11.16 -26.75 15.30
CA GLU A 377 11.49 -26.70 16.74
C GLU A 377 10.37 -27.29 17.60
N ILE A 378 9.11 -26.96 17.32
CA ILE A 378 7.96 -27.57 17.99
C ILE A 378 7.95 -29.08 17.77
N SER A 379 8.18 -29.55 16.54
CA SER A 379 8.24 -30.99 16.23
C SER A 379 9.41 -31.69 16.94
N GLN A 380 10.55 -31.00 17.07
CA GLN A 380 11.72 -31.49 17.80
C GLN A 380 11.43 -31.59 19.31
N LEU A 381 10.86 -30.53 19.91
CA LEU A 381 10.47 -30.51 21.31
C LEU A 381 9.36 -31.53 21.61
N GLN A 382 8.42 -31.73 20.69
CA GLN A 382 7.40 -32.79 20.81
C GLN A 382 8.02 -34.19 20.82
N LYS A 383 9.00 -34.45 19.96
CA LYS A 383 9.77 -35.71 19.97
C LYS A 383 10.55 -35.87 21.26
N GLU A 384 11.21 -34.81 21.74
CA GLU A 384 11.96 -34.83 22.99
C GLU A 384 11.05 -35.11 24.19
N VAL A 385 9.91 -34.42 24.30
CA VAL A 385 8.90 -34.67 25.33
C VAL A 385 8.35 -36.09 25.23
N PHE A 386 8.13 -36.61 24.02
CA PHE A 386 7.70 -38.00 23.84
C PHE A 386 8.77 -38.99 24.34
N THR A 387 10.04 -38.81 23.96
CA THR A 387 11.14 -39.67 24.43
C THR A 387 11.34 -39.58 25.95
N LEU A 388 11.19 -38.40 26.55
CA LEU A 388 11.27 -38.22 28.00
C LEU A 388 10.09 -38.87 28.73
N ARG A 389 8.87 -38.81 28.15
CA ARG A 389 7.70 -39.51 28.70
C ARG A 389 7.83 -41.02 28.59
N GLU A 390 8.33 -41.51 27.46
CA GLU A 390 8.61 -42.94 27.26
C GLU A 390 9.70 -43.40 28.23
N ALA A 391 10.81 -42.68 28.35
CA ALA A 391 11.86 -42.96 29.33
C ALA A 391 11.31 -42.97 30.77
N ALA A 392 10.52 -41.97 31.16
CA ALA A 392 9.88 -41.91 32.48
C ALA A 392 8.89 -43.08 32.70
N ALA A 393 8.15 -43.49 31.67
CA ALA A 393 7.27 -44.66 31.74
C ALA A 393 8.07 -45.96 31.89
N THR A 394 9.20 -46.11 31.19
CA THR A 394 10.08 -47.28 31.35
C THR A 394 10.76 -47.31 32.70
N GLU A 395 11.22 -46.17 33.24
CA GLU A 395 11.75 -46.06 34.60
C GLU A 395 10.68 -46.40 35.64
N LYS A 396 9.46 -45.87 35.48
CA LYS A 396 8.34 -46.24 36.35
C LYS A 396 8.04 -47.74 36.28
N ALA A 397 8.08 -48.35 35.09
CA ALA A 397 7.90 -49.79 34.92
C ALA A 397 9.03 -50.59 35.59
N LYS A 398 10.30 -50.19 35.43
CA LYS A 398 11.44 -50.82 36.11
C LYS A 398 11.31 -50.72 37.63
N ILE A 399 10.91 -49.56 38.16
CA ILE A 399 10.69 -49.36 39.59
C ILE A 399 9.54 -50.26 40.06
N HIS A 400 8.45 -50.36 39.31
CA HIS A 400 7.36 -51.29 39.64
C HIS A 400 7.81 -52.75 39.59
N ASP A 401 8.66 -53.14 38.64
CA ASP A 401 9.24 -54.49 38.56
C ASP A 401 10.22 -54.77 39.70
N GLU A 402 11.02 -53.78 40.12
CA GLU A 402 11.90 -53.87 41.29
C GLU A 402 11.10 -54.00 42.58
N VAL A 403 10.07 -53.16 42.75
CA VAL A 403 9.17 -53.23 43.90
C VAL A 403 8.41 -54.57 43.89
N ALA A 404 7.95 -55.05 42.75
CA ALA A 404 7.29 -56.34 42.64
C ALA A 404 8.23 -57.51 42.98
N ARG A 405 9.50 -57.45 42.53
CA ARG A 405 10.53 -58.43 42.92
C ARG A 405 10.83 -58.38 44.41
N GLU A 406 10.94 -57.19 44.99
CA GLU A 406 11.24 -57.05 46.41
C GLU A 406 10.05 -57.49 47.28
N VAL A 407 8.83 -57.16 46.88
CA VAL A 407 7.61 -57.67 47.51
C VAL A 407 7.53 -59.19 47.38
N ALA A 408 7.87 -59.76 46.22
CA ALA A 408 7.92 -61.21 46.03
C ALA A 408 8.99 -61.87 46.91
N ASN A 409 10.18 -61.26 47.04
CA ASN A 409 11.25 -61.72 47.92
C ASN A 409 10.86 -61.63 49.40
N ILE A 410 10.27 -60.52 49.84
CA ILE A 410 9.76 -60.35 51.21
C ILE A 410 8.65 -61.35 51.48
N THR A 411 7.74 -61.57 50.53
CA THR A 411 6.66 -62.55 50.65
C THR A 411 7.21 -63.97 50.69
N ALA A 412 8.19 -64.30 49.86
CA ALA A 412 8.86 -65.60 49.88
C ALA A 412 9.63 -65.85 51.18
N ASN A 413 10.36 -64.84 51.67
CA ASN A 413 11.08 -64.92 52.93
C ASN A 413 10.12 -65.01 54.13
N SER A 414 9.04 -64.22 54.14
CA SER A 414 7.97 -64.33 55.13
C SER A 414 7.31 -65.71 55.11
N ASN A 415 6.98 -66.22 53.92
CA ASN A 415 6.43 -67.57 53.75
C ASN A 415 7.41 -68.65 54.19
N GLN A 416 8.71 -68.48 53.95
CA GLN A 416 9.76 -69.38 54.43
C GLN A 416 9.84 -69.34 55.95
N ILE A 417 9.85 -68.16 56.57
CA ILE A 417 9.84 -68.02 58.04
C ILE A 417 8.58 -68.66 58.63
N VAL A 418 7.42 -68.45 58.02
CA VAL A 418 6.16 -69.07 58.45
C VAL A 418 6.21 -70.58 58.26
N SER A 419 6.81 -71.09 57.18
CA SER A 419 7.00 -72.52 56.94
C SER A 419 7.97 -73.14 57.95
N ASP A 420 9.11 -72.48 58.21
CA ASP A 420 10.11 -72.91 59.20
C ASP A 420 9.53 -72.86 60.62
N LEU A 421 8.73 -71.84 60.94
CA LEU A 421 8.00 -71.76 62.21
C LEU A 421 6.97 -72.86 62.29
N LYS A 422 6.22 -73.14 61.22
CA LYS A 422 5.25 -74.24 61.16
C LYS A 422 5.94 -75.59 61.32
N GLU A 423 7.10 -75.80 60.69
CA GLU A 423 7.90 -77.02 60.83
C GLU A 423 8.45 -77.16 62.25
N LYS A 424 9.01 -76.09 62.84
CA LYS A 424 9.42 -76.07 64.24
C LYS A 424 8.27 -76.34 65.19
N LEU A 425 7.10 -75.77 64.94
CA LEU A 425 5.90 -76.01 65.73
C LEU A 425 5.44 -77.46 65.58
N MET A 426 5.46 -78.02 64.36
CA MET A 426 5.15 -79.42 64.08
C MET A 426 6.14 -80.38 64.74
N LEU A 427 7.43 -80.04 64.77
CA LEU A 427 8.47 -80.79 65.46
C LEU A 427 8.34 -80.68 66.98
N GLU A 428 8.04 -79.50 67.54
CA GLU A 428 7.71 -79.35 68.95
C GLU A 428 6.43 -80.10 69.32
N PHE A 429 5.40 -80.05 68.48
CA PHE A 429 4.18 -80.83 68.67
C PHE A 429 4.47 -82.32 68.59
N SER A 430 5.23 -82.79 67.60
CA SER A 430 5.63 -84.19 67.48
C SER A 430 6.50 -84.63 68.66
N ARG A 431 7.39 -83.77 69.15
CA ARG A 431 8.22 -84.01 70.32
C ARG A 431 7.39 -84.03 71.61
N ARG A 432 6.48 -83.08 71.82
CA ARG A 432 5.53 -83.08 72.95
C ARG A 432 4.58 -84.26 72.86
N GLU A 433 4.15 -84.65 71.67
CA GLU A 433 3.32 -85.83 71.45
C GLU A 433 4.12 -87.11 71.72
N GLN A 434 5.40 -87.18 71.33
CA GLN A 434 6.30 -88.28 71.70
C GLN A 434 6.63 -88.29 73.19
N GLU A 435 6.85 -87.15 73.82
CA GLU A 435 7.11 -87.02 75.27
C GLU A 435 5.86 -87.34 76.07
N THR A 436 4.67 -86.91 75.64
CA THR A 436 3.38 -87.30 76.26
C THR A 436 3.03 -88.75 75.96
N LYS A 437 3.38 -89.29 74.79
CA LYS A 437 3.28 -90.73 74.50
C LYS A 437 4.27 -91.52 75.34
N ALA A 438 5.51 -91.06 75.54
CA ALA A 438 6.52 -91.73 76.36
C ALA A 438 6.18 -91.63 77.84
N TYR A 439 5.72 -90.47 78.31
CA TYR A 439 5.20 -90.27 79.66
C TYR A 439 3.93 -91.09 79.87
N ASN A 440 3.01 -91.13 78.91
CA ASN A 440 1.85 -92.04 78.96
C ASN A 440 2.29 -93.49 78.92
N VAL A 441 3.30 -93.88 78.14
CA VAL A 441 3.81 -95.26 78.10
C VAL A 441 4.49 -95.60 79.42
N GLN A 442 5.24 -94.69 80.06
CA GLN A 442 5.86 -94.93 81.36
C GLN A 442 4.84 -94.90 82.50
N TYR A 443 3.88 -93.98 82.47
CA TYR A 443 2.78 -93.90 83.42
C TYR A 443 1.86 -95.13 83.27
N LEU A 444 1.52 -95.52 82.04
CA LEU A 444 0.79 -96.74 81.75
C LEU A 444 1.63 -97.94 82.08
N ALA A 445 2.94 -98.01 81.83
CA ALA A 445 3.79 -99.16 82.18
C ALA A 445 3.97 -99.30 83.70
N ALA A 446 4.19 -98.21 84.43
CA ALA A 446 4.25 -98.23 85.90
C ALA A 446 2.89 -98.60 86.50
N ARG A 447 1.81 -98.08 85.93
CA ARG A 447 0.44 -98.42 86.33
C ARG A 447 0.06 -99.83 85.86
N GLU A 448 0.64 -100.33 84.78
CA GLU A 448 0.51 -101.69 84.23
C GLU A 448 1.40 -102.67 85.00
N GLU A 449 2.48 -102.25 85.66
CA GLU A 449 3.24 -103.06 86.64
C GLU A 449 2.51 -103.12 87.99
N GLU A 450 1.98 -102.00 88.48
CA GLU A 450 1.07 -101.98 89.63
C GLU A 450 -0.18 -102.83 89.36
N LEU A 451 -0.74 -102.70 88.15
CA LEU A 451 -1.87 -103.49 87.69
C LEU A 451 -1.45 -104.89 87.27
N ARG A 452 -0.20 -105.22 86.91
CA ARG A 452 0.25 -106.61 86.67
C ARG A 452 0.47 -107.33 87.99
N HIS A 453 0.95 -106.67 89.05
CA HIS A 453 0.96 -107.28 90.38
C HIS A 453 -0.44 -107.44 90.98
N LYS A 454 -1.37 -106.50 90.72
CA LYS A 454 -2.79 -106.62 91.13
C LYS A 454 -3.58 -107.57 90.24
N PHE A 455 -3.34 -107.55 88.92
CA PHE A 455 -3.95 -108.43 87.93
C PHE A 455 -3.25 -109.77 87.81
N GLU A 456 -2.06 -110.06 88.32
CA GLU A 456 -1.61 -111.47 88.42
C GLU A 456 -2.34 -112.14 89.59
N ALA A 457 -2.65 -111.39 90.66
CA ALA A 457 -3.53 -111.84 91.74
C ALA A 457 -5.02 -111.86 91.34
N GLU A 458 -5.48 -110.96 90.47
CA GLU A 458 -6.87 -110.90 89.98
C GLU A 458 -7.11 -111.66 88.65
N ARG A 459 -6.11 -111.91 87.79
CA ARG A 459 -6.22 -112.70 86.54
C ARG A 459 -6.45 -114.17 86.84
N ASP A 460 -5.83 -114.69 87.89
CA ASP A 460 -6.12 -116.05 88.37
C ASP A 460 -7.56 -116.16 88.94
N ALA A 461 -8.17 -115.03 89.35
CA ALA A 461 -9.58 -114.95 89.75
C ALA A 461 -10.56 -114.54 88.62
N ALA A 462 -10.11 -113.79 87.61
CA ALA A 462 -10.92 -113.16 86.56
C ALA A 462 -10.88 -113.92 85.21
N VAL A 463 -9.89 -114.79 84.97
CA VAL A 463 -9.93 -115.77 83.86
C VAL A 463 -11.13 -116.73 84.01
N ALA A 464 -11.60 -116.97 85.23
CA ALA A 464 -12.86 -117.66 85.51
C ALA A 464 -14.12 -116.84 85.14
N GLU A 465 -14.04 -115.51 85.11
CA GLU A 465 -15.18 -114.60 84.95
C GLU A 465 -15.31 -114.02 83.52
N VAL A 466 -14.20 -113.90 82.77
CA VAL A 466 -14.14 -113.35 81.40
C VAL A 466 -14.69 -114.34 80.35
N THR A 467 -14.60 -115.64 80.59
CA THR A 467 -15.24 -116.67 79.75
C THR A 467 -16.78 -116.56 79.78
N ARG A 468 -17.36 -115.99 80.83
CA ARG A 468 -18.81 -115.80 81.02
C ARG A 468 -19.39 -114.56 80.30
N ARG A 469 -18.57 -113.59 79.86
CA ARG A 469 -19.04 -112.31 79.25
C ARG A 469 -18.79 -112.19 77.75
N ALA A 470 -17.96 -113.06 77.16
CA ALA A 470 -17.77 -113.17 75.70
C ALA A 470 -19.06 -113.53 74.93
N GLU A 471 -20.10 -114.00 75.62
CA GLU A 471 -21.37 -114.43 75.03
C GLU A 471 -22.53 -113.43 75.19
N GLN A 472 -22.30 -112.28 75.82
CA GLN A 472 -23.22 -111.13 75.80
C GLN A 472 -22.70 -110.11 74.78
N GLN A 473 -22.32 -110.57 73.59
CA GLN A 473 -23.23 -110.52 72.45
C GLN A 473 -23.98 -109.19 72.32
N HIS A 474 -23.92 -108.73 71.08
CA HIS A 474 -25.09 -108.27 70.36
C HIS A 474 -25.67 -106.91 70.71
N LEU A 475 -25.30 -106.28 71.83
CA LEU A 475 -25.65 -104.87 72.05
C LEU A 475 -24.93 -103.90 71.09
N GLN A 476 -23.98 -104.42 70.31
CA GLN A 476 -23.26 -103.75 69.23
C GLN A 476 -24.13 -103.42 67.98
N THR A 477 -25.43 -103.71 68.00
CA THR A 477 -26.33 -103.56 66.82
C THR A 477 -27.18 -102.27 66.86
N LEU A 478 -26.85 -101.27 67.69
CA LEU A 478 -27.79 -100.17 68.03
C LEU A 478 -27.36 -98.73 67.70
N MET A 479 -26.27 -98.44 66.96
CA MET A 479 -25.82 -97.03 66.78
C MET A 479 -25.37 -96.57 65.37
N GLU A 480 -25.64 -97.32 64.30
CA GLU A 480 -25.23 -96.97 62.92
C GLU A 480 -26.21 -96.04 62.16
N SER A 481 -26.43 -94.79 62.61
CA SER A 481 -27.30 -93.83 61.87
C SER A 481 -26.94 -92.33 61.96
N HIS A 482 -25.66 -91.92 61.99
CA HIS A 482 -25.24 -90.50 62.13
C HIS A 482 -24.23 -89.95 61.09
N GLY A 483 -24.03 -90.62 59.95
CA GLY A 483 -22.96 -90.27 58.98
C GLY A 483 -23.29 -89.29 57.84
N ALA A 484 -24.54 -88.84 57.66
CA ALA A 484 -24.95 -88.05 56.48
C ALA A 484 -24.84 -86.51 56.65
N ASP A 485 -24.57 -86.03 57.87
CA ASP A 485 -24.74 -84.63 58.26
C ASP A 485 -23.43 -83.79 58.22
N SER A 486 -22.29 -84.42 57.94
CA SER A 486 -21.00 -83.72 57.78
C SER A 486 -20.80 -83.20 56.36
N VAL A 487 -21.23 -83.95 55.35
CA VAL A 487 -21.03 -83.59 53.93
C VAL A 487 -21.83 -82.34 53.53
N LEU A 488 -23.03 -82.15 54.09
CA LEU A 488 -23.81 -80.93 53.85
C LEU A 488 -23.19 -79.69 54.51
N ARG A 489 -22.56 -79.83 55.68
CA ARG A 489 -21.85 -78.73 56.35
C ARG A 489 -20.64 -78.25 55.56
N ASP A 490 -19.87 -79.18 54.99
CA ASP A 490 -18.70 -78.82 54.17
C ASP A 490 -19.11 -78.12 52.87
N ARG A 491 -20.20 -78.55 52.22
CA ARG A 491 -20.74 -77.90 51.02
C ARG A 491 -21.23 -76.47 51.33
N CYS A 492 -21.91 -76.27 52.45
CA CYS A 492 -22.33 -74.93 52.90
C CYS A 492 -21.12 -74.04 53.22
N ALA A 493 -20.08 -74.57 53.86
CA ALA A 493 -18.85 -73.81 54.14
C ALA A 493 -18.11 -73.41 52.86
N GLN A 494 -18.10 -74.28 51.84
CA GLN A 494 -17.51 -73.96 50.53
C GLN A 494 -18.27 -72.84 49.80
N MET A 495 -19.60 -72.92 49.74
CA MET A 495 -20.45 -71.86 49.17
C MET A 495 -20.32 -70.52 49.91
N GLY A 496 -20.07 -70.55 51.22
CA GLY A 496 -19.77 -69.36 52.02
C GLY A 496 -18.48 -68.66 51.58
N ARG A 497 -17.39 -69.43 51.42
CA ARG A 497 -16.10 -68.91 50.94
C ARG A 497 -16.17 -68.34 49.53
N GLU A 498 -16.89 -69.00 48.62
CA GLU A 498 -17.08 -68.50 47.26
C GLU A 498 -17.88 -67.19 47.24
N ASN A 499 -18.92 -67.06 48.08
CA ASN A 499 -19.67 -65.81 48.22
C ASN A 499 -18.80 -64.67 48.78
N GLU A 500 -17.96 -64.94 49.77
CA GLU A 500 -17.03 -63.93 50.33
C GLU A 500 -15.99 -63.51 49.27
N ARG A 501 -15.46 -64.45 48.49
CA ARG A 501 -14.55 -64.15 47.37
C ARG A 501 -15.21 -63.25 46.34
N LEU A 502 -16.43 -63.56 45.91
CA LEU A 502 -17.17 -62.75 44.93
C LEU A 502 -17.52 -61.36 45.48
N ARG A 503 -17.85 -61.24 46.79
CA ARG A 503 -18.06 -59.93 47.43
C ARG A 503 -16.79 -59.09 47.43
N ALA A 504 -15.64 -59.68 47.78
CA ALA A 504 -14.36 -58.99 47.73
C ALA A 504 -13.99 -58.55 46.30
N GLU A 505 -14.26 -59.37 45.28
CA GLU A 505 -14.06 -58.99 43.86
C GLU A 505 -14.97 -57.82 43.45
N VAL A 506 -16.23 -57.82 43.86
CA VAL A 506 -17.17 -56.72 43.59
C VAL A 506 -16.73 -55.44 44.30
N GLU A 507 -16.29 -55.51 45.55
CA GLU A 507 -15.77 -54.36 46.30
C GLU A 507 -14.50 -53.79 45.67
N LEU A 508 -13.60 -54.64 45.18
CA LEU A 508 -12.39 -54.23 44.45
C LEU A 508 -12.76 -53.54 43.14
N LEU A 509 -13.68 -54.11 42.35
CA LEU A 509 -14.16 -53.49 41.10
C LEU A 509 -14.88 -52.16 41.35
N GLN A 510 -15.67 -52.05 42.42
CA GLN A 510 -16.28 -50.79 42.83
C GLN A 510 -15.23 -49.75 43.26
N GLY A 511 -14.17 -50.18 43.96
CA GLY A 511 -13.01 -49.33 44.27
C GLY A 511 -12.31 -48.81 43.02
N ASN A 512 -12.04 -49.71 42.07
CA ASN A 512 -11.43 -49.34 40.78
C ASN A 512 -12.32 -48.40 39.97
N LEU A 513 -13.63 -48.64 39.92
CA LEU A 513 -14.58 -47.75 39.21
C LEU A 513 -14.63 -46.37 39.85
N ARG A 514 -14.63 -46.28 41.18
CA ARG A 514 -14.53 -44.99 41.91
C ARG A 514 -13.24 -44.25 41.55
N SER A 515 -12.10 -44.95 41.54
CA SER A 515 -10.81 -44.36 41.15
C SER A 515 -10.83 -43.82 39.72
N VAL A 516 -11.40 -44.55 38.76
CA VAL A 516 -11.51 -44.11 37.36
C VAL A 516 -12.44 -42.90 37.23
N VAL A 517 -13.55 -42.85 37.96
CA VAL A 517 -14.47 -41.69 37.98
C VAL A 517 -13.77 -40.45 38.54
N GLU A 518 -12.98 -40.60 39.61
CA GLU A 518 -12.18 -39.49 40.14
C GLU A 518 -11.10 -39.01 39.15
N GLU A 519 -10.45 -39.93 38.43
CA GLU A 519 -9.48 -39.57 37.39
C GLU A 519 -10.14 -38.83 36.21
N ILE A 520 -11.33 -39.25 35.78
CA ILE A 520 -12.11 -38.54 34.76
C ILE A 520 -12.46 -37.13 35.25
N GLY A 521 -12.91 -36.98 36.50
CA GLY A 521 -13.19 -35.66 37.09
C GLY A 521 -11.97 -34.74 37.10
N ARG A 522 -10.79 -35.25 37.48
CA ARG A 522 -9.52 -34.47 37.42
C ARG A 522 -9.18 -34.05 35.99
N LYS A 523 -9.42 -34.92 34.99
CA LYS A 523 -9.17 -34.61 33.58
C LYS A 523 -10.16 -33.57 33.02
N GLU A 524 -11.42 -33.60 33.46
CA GLU A 524 -12.41 -32.59 33.10
C GLU A 524 -12.08 -31.20 33.68
N GLU A 525 -11.55 -31.15 34.91
CA GLU A 525 -11.02 -29.92 35.51
C GLU A 525 -9.79 -29.39 34.76
N GLU A 526 -8.85 -30.26 34.39
CA GLU A 526 -7.69 -29.89 33.57
C GLU A 526 -8.13 -29.34 32.20
N MET A 527 -9.08 -30.00 31.54
CA MET A 527 -9.66 -29.53 30.27
C MET A 527 -10.37 -28.19 30.42
N SER A 528 -11.05 -27.94 31.53
CA SER A 528 -11.72 -26.66 31.81
C SER A 528 -10.70 -25.53 32.00
N ARG A 529 -9.60 -25.77 32.73
CA ARG A 529 -8.49 -24.81 32.86
C ARG A 529 -7.80 -24.53 31.51
N LEU A 530 -7.63 -25.55 30.67
CA LEU A 530 -7.08 -25.37 29.32
C LEU A 530 -8.01 -24.55 28.41
N ARG A 531 -9.33 -24.70 28.54
CA ARG A 531 -10.30 -23.86 27.82
C ARG A 531 -10.25 -22.41 28.30
N GLU A 532 -10.23 -22.17 29.60
CA GLU A 532 -10.12 -20.81 30.17
C GLU A 532 -8.84 -20.11 29.71
N THR A 533 -7.70 -20.81 29.71
CA THR A 533 -6.43 -20.26 29.19
C THR A 533 -6.46 -20.04 27.68
N SER A 534 -7.11 -20.92 26.92
CA SER A 534 -7.36 -20.69 25.48
C SER A 534 -8.26 -19.48 25.24
N ASP A 535 -9.28 -19.26 26.06
CA ASP A 535 -10.20 -18.13 25.91
C ASP A 535 -9.51 -16.81 26.27
N LEU A 536 -8.68 -16.77 27.32
CA LEU A 536 -7.85 -15.61 27.67
C LEU A 536 -6.83 -15.28 26.58
N THR A 537 -6.20 -16.28 25.96
CA THR A 537 -5.28 -16.05 24.85
C THR A 537 -6.02 -15.57 23.60
N ASN A 538 -7.20 -16.12 23.30
CA ASN A 538 -8.07 -15.64 22.22
C ASN A 538 -8.54 -14.19 22.45
N GLN A 539 -8.87 -13.81 23.68
CA GLN A 539 -9.20 -12.42 24.03
C GLN A 539 -8.01 -11.49 23.80
N ARG A 540 -6.81 -11.87 24.26
CA ARG A 540 -5.58 -11.08 24.01
C ARG A 540 -5.26 -10.95 22.53
N VAL A 541 -5.45 -12.01 21.73
CA VAL A 541 -5.26 -11.95 20.27
C VAL A 541 -6.27 -11.00 19.63
N LYS A 542 -7.54 -11.01 20.07
CA LYS A 542 -8.55 -10.05 19.59
C LYS A 542 -8.19 -8.60 19.94
N GLU A 543 -7.76 -8.33 21.18
CA GLU A 543 -7.30 -7.00 21.60
C GLU A 543 -6.09 -6.51 20.77
N ILE A 544 -5.15 -7.41 20.46
CA ILE A 544 -3.99 -7.07 19.59
C ILE A 544 -4.48 -6.79 18.17
N GLN A 545 -5.38 -7.60 17.61
CA GLN A 545 -5.94 -7.38 16.27
C GLN A 545 -6.73 -6.08 16.17
N GLU A 546 -7.46 -5.69 17.22
CA GLU A 546 -8.18 -4.41 17.29
C GLU A 546 -7.21 -3.23 17.39
N LYS A 547 -6.13 -3.35 18.18
CA LYS A 547 -5.08 -2.32 18.24
C LYS A 547 -4.37 -2.14 16.89
N VAL A 548 -4.01 -3.24 16.22
CA VAL A 548 -3.40 -3.19 14.88
C VAL A 548 -4.33 -2.55 13.87
N ARG A 549 -5.62 -2.93 13.87
CA ARG A 549 -6.63 -2.29 13.00
C ARG A 549 -6.77 -0.79 13.27
N ALA A 550 -6.82 -0.38 14.54
CA ALA A 550 -6.89 1.03 14.90
C ALA A 550 -5.63 1.82 14.51
N GLU A 551 -4.44 1.23 14.61
CA GLU A 551 -3.18 1.83 14.14
C GLU A 551 -3.15 1.98 12.62
N ASP A 552 -3.61 0.96 11.88
CA ASP A 552 -3.68 1.02 10.42
C ASP A 552 -4.73 2.03 9.93
N GLU A 553 -5.91 2.10 10.57
CA GLU A 553 -6.92 3.13 10.31
C GLU A 553 -6.37 4.54 10.58
N ALA A 554 -5.63 4.73 11.68
CA ALA A 554 -4.98 6.00 11.99
C ALA A 554 -3.92 6.38 10.93
N ARG A 555 -3.09 5.42 10.48
CA ARG A 555 -2.11 5.65 9.40
C ARG A 555 -2.80 6.01 8.08
N MET A 556 -3.89 5.31 7.74
CA MET A 556 -4.68 5.61 6.55
C MET A 556 -5.29 7.02 6.61
N HIS A 557 -5.81 7.44 7.76
CA HIS A 557 -6.32 8.81 7.95
C HIS A 557 -5.24 9.88 7.83
N VAL A 558 -4.02 9.62 8.33
CA VAL A 558 -2.87 10.55 8.17
C VAL A 558 -2.49 10.67 6.70
N LEU A 559 -2.37 9.55 5.98
CA LEU A 559 -2.06 9.55 4.55
C LEU A 559 -3.14 10.24 3.72
N ASP A 560 -4.42 9.98 3.98
CA ASP A 560 -5.54 10.66 3.30
C ASP A 560 -5.51 12.17 3.57
N SER A 561 -5.23 12.58 4.81
CA SER A 561 -5.06 14.00 5.17
C SER A 561 -3.86 14.65 4.47
N GLU A 562 -2.77 13.90 4.27
CA GLU A 562 -1.61 14.37 3.49
C GLU A 562 -1.92 14.50 2.01
N TRP A 563 -2.64 13.54 1.43
CA TRP A 563 -3.09 13.59 0.04
C TRP A 563 -4.04 14.75 -0.20
N GLN A 564 -5.03 14.96 0.67
CA GLN A 564 -5.94 16.11 0.60
C GLN A 564 -5.18 17.44 0.73
N ARG A 565 -4.17 17.53 1.60
CA ARG A 565 -3.31 18.72 1.69
C ARG A 565 -2.51 18.96 0.41
N LYS A 566 -1.91 17.92 -0.17
CA LYS A 566 -1.18 18.02 -1.44
C LYS A 566 -2.10 18.42 -2.60
N LEU A 567 -3.30 17.86 -2.66
CA LEU A 567 -4.31 18.22 -3.67
C LEU A 567 -4.70 19.70 -3.57
N ARG A 568 -5.02 20.18 -2.36
CA ARG A 568 -5.30 21.61 -2.12
C ARG A 568 -4.13 22.51 -2.48
N GLN A 569 -2.89 22.10 -2.19
CA GLN A 569 -1.71 22.86 -2.60
C GLN A 569 -1.57 22.93 -4.13
N PHE A 570 -1.87 21.84 -4.83
CA PHE A 570 -1.87 21.79 -6.30
C PHE A 570 -2.96 22.69 -6.88
N GLU A 571 -4.17 22.65 -6.32
CA GLU A 571 -5.30 23.52 -6.71
C GLU A 571 -4.96 24.99 -6.49
N ILE A 572 -4.39 25.36 -5.32
CA ILE A 572 -3.98 26.74 -5.03
C ILE A 572 -2.93 27.23 -6.05
N LYS A 573 -1.87 26.43 -6.28
CA LYS A 573 -0.83 26.79 -7.27
C LYS A 573 -1.41 26.94 -8.67
N HIS A 574 -2.30 26.06 -9.08
CA HIS A 574 -2.93 26.14 -10.40
C HIS A 574 -3.82 27.39 -10.52
N VAL A 575 -4.56 27.76 -9.47
CA VAL A 575 -5.34 29.01 -9.43
C VAL A 575 -4.41 30.24 -9.47
N GLU A 576 -3.28 30.22 -8.78
CA GLU A 576 -2.26 31.29 -8.82
C GLU A 576 -1.64 31.42 -10.23
N GLU A 577 -1.29 30.31 -10.88
CA GLU A 577 -0.76 30.29 -12.25
C GLU A 577 -1.78 30.81 -13.27
N VAL A 578 -3.05 30.35 -13.18
CA VAL A 578 -4.13 30.85 -14.04
C VAL A 578 -4.40 32.33 -13.78
N GLY A 579 -4.35 32.79 -12.54
CA GLY A 579 -4.48 34.20 -12.18
C GLY A 579 -3.34 35.07 -12.74
N ALA A 580 -2.09 34.58 -12.68
CA ALA A 580 -0.95 35.26 -13.28
C ALA A 580 -1.08 35.35 -14.81
N MET A 581 -1.53 34.27 -15.46
CA MET A 581 -1.78 34.25 -16.90
C MET A 581 -2.94 35.19 -17.30
N GLN A 582 -3.99 35.30 -16.48
CA GLN A 582 -5.07 36.26 -16.68
C GLN A 582 -4.57 37.70 -16.56
N HIS A 583 -3.75 38.01 -15.56
CA HIS A 583 -3.16 39.35 -15.43
C HIS A 583 -2.21 39.71 -16.58
N GLU A 584 -1.41 38.76 -17.08
CA GLU A 584 -0.59 38.97 -18.29
C GLU A 584 -1.47 39.23 -19.53
N LEU A 585 -2.56 38.48 -19.71
CA LEU A 585 -3.52 38.72 -20.81
C LEU A 585 -4.20 40.09 -20.70
N GLU A 586 -4.63 40.49 -19.49
CA GLU A 586 -5.20 41.82 -19.24
C GLU A 586 -4.19 42.93 -19.56
N LYS A 587 -2.94 42.77 -19.12
CA LYS A 587 -1.84 43.71 -19.39
C LYS A 587 -1.60 43.86 -20.90
N VAL A 588 -1.43 42.75 -21.62
CA VAL A 588 -1.24 42.76 -23.09
C VAL A 588 -2.46 43.37 -23.80
N THR A 589 -3.67 43.14 -23.29
CA THR A 589 -4.89 43.72 -23.84
C THR A 589 -4.91 45.25 -23.66
N ILE A 590 -4.51 45.76 -22.50
CA ILE A 590 -4.39 47.20 -22.23
C ILE A 590 -3.31 47.83 -23.13
N GLU A 591 -2.16 47.18 -23.27
CA GLU A 591 -1.06 47.64 -24.14
C GLU A 591 -1.50 47.68 -25.61
N LEU A 592 -2.18 46.63 -26.10
CA LEU A 592 -2.75 46.59 -27.44
C LEU A 592 -3.77 47.71 -27.66
N GLN A 593 -4.61 47.99 -26.67
CA GLN A 593 -5.59 49.07 -26.74
C GLN A 593 -4.91 50.45 -26.74
N ALA A 594 -3.82 50.62 -25.98
CA ALA A 594 -3.02 51.83 -25.99
C ALA A 594 -2.35 52.06 -27.36
N VAL A 595 -1.78 51.01 -27.97
CA VAL A 595 -1.19 51.08 -29.32
C VAL A 595 -2.26 51.41 -30.38
N LYS A 596 -3.43 50.78 -30.32
CA LYS A 596 -4.57 51.10 -31.20
C LYS A 596 -5.00 52.56 -31.08
N ASN A 597 -5.08 53.09 -29.86
CA ASN A 597 -5.43 54.49 -29.62
C ASN A 597 -4.34 55.44 -30.15
N ALA A 598 -3.07 55.11 -29.96
CA ALA A 598 -1.95 55.90 -30.50
C ALA A 598 -1.98 55.93 -32.04
N ALA A 599 -2.17 54.79 -32.69
CA ALA A 599 -2.30 54.71 -34.14
C ALA A 599 -3.50 55.51 -34.67
N ALA A 600 -4.64 55.46 -33.98
CA ALA A 600 -5.82 56.25 -34.35
C ALA A 600 -5.59 57.76 -34.21
N LEU A 601 -4.84 58.20 -33.19
CA LEU A 601 -4.46 59.61 -33.02
C LEU A 601 -3.48 60.07 -34.11
N GLU A 602 -2.50 59.24 -34.46
CA GLU A 602 -1.57 59.52 -35.55
C GLU A 602 -2.30 59.62 -36.90
N GLN A 603 -3.21 58.69 -37.18
CA GLN A 603 -4.04 58.73 -38.38
C GLN A 603 -4.84 60.05 -38.47
N ARG A 604 -5.52 60.46 -37.38
CA ARG A 604 -6.23 61.76 -37.34
C ARG A 604 -5.28 62.94 -37.54
N SER A 605 -4.07 62.89 -37.00
CA SER A 605 -3.07 63.94 -37.20
C SER A 605 -2.64 64.04 -38.66
N ILE A 606 -2.42 62.92 -39.34
CA ILE A 606 -2.10 62.86 -40.76
C ILE A 606 -3.27 63.40 -41.60
N GLU A 607 -4.50 62.99 -41.30
CA GLU A 607 -5.70 63.48 -41.98
C GLU A 607 -5.90 64.99 -41.79
N GLN A 608 -5.67 65.52 -40.58
CA GLN A 608 -5.72 66.96 -40.31
C GLN A 608 -4.65 67.74 -41.10
N LYS A 609 -3.41 67.26 -41.13
CA LYS A 609 -2.34 67.87 -41.93
C LYS A 609 -2.67 67.84 -43.41
N HIS A 610 -3.16 66.71 -43.91
CA HIS A 610 -3.59 66.57 -45.30
C HIS A 610 -4.71 67.55 -45.65
N ASN A 611 -5.72 67.69 -44.78
CA ASN A 611 -6.81 68.65 -44.97
C ASN A 611 -6.32 70.11 -44.92
N ALA A 612 -5.38 70.45 -44.04
CA ALA A 612 -4.78 71.78 -43.99
C ALA A 612 -3.98 72.09 -45.28
N GLU A 613 -3.23 71.12 -45.80
CA GLU A 613 -2.52 71.25 -47.08
C GLU A 613 -3.50 71.42 -48.26
N LEU A 614 -4.59 70.64 -48.29
CA LEU A 614 -5.65 70.81 -49.31
C LEU A 614 -6.29 72.19 -49.25
N THR A 615 -6.60 72.71 -48.05
CA THR A 615 -7.12 74.06 -47.87
C THR A 615 -6.13 75.11 -48.35
N SER A 616 -4.84 74.99 -48.00
CA SER A 616 -3.79 75.91 -48.46
C SER A 616 -3.58 75.85 -49.99
N ILE A 617 -3.70 74.67 -50.61
CA ILE A 617 -3.68 74.53 -52.07
C ILE A 617 -4.90 75.21 -52.67
N ASN A 618 -6.10 74.99 -52.13
CA ASN A 618 -7.33 75.61 -52.60
C ASN A 618 -7.27 77.14 -52.51
N GLU A 619 -6.77 77.70 -51.41
CA GLU A 619 -6.56 79.14 -51.26
C GLU A 619 -5.59 79.69 -52.30
N ARG A 620 -4.45 79.01 -52.53
CA ARG A 620 -3.50 79.42 -53.57
C ARG A 620 -4.09 79.34 -54.97
N VAL A 621 -4.88 78.33 -55.27
CA VAL A 621 -5.59 78.20 -56.55
C VAL A 621 -6.60 79.33 -56.70
N LEU A 622 -7.38 79.65 -55.66
CA LEU A 622 -8.33 80.76 -55.69
C LEU A 622 -7.62 82.11 -55.90
N VAL A 623 -6.50 82.37 -55.24
CA VAL A 623 -5.68 83.58 -55.45
C VAL A 623 -5.10 83.61 -56.87
N ALA A 624 -4.63 82.48 -57.39
CA ALA A 624 -4.13 82.37 -58.77
C ALA A 624 -5.24 82.60 -59.81
N LEU A 625 -6.46 82.12 -59.56
CA LEU A 625 -7.62 82.37 -60.41
C LEU A 625 -8.03 83.84 -60.34
N ALA A 626 -8.13 84.44 -59.15
CA ALA A 626 -8.46 85.84 -59.00
C ALA A 626 -7.44 86.78 -59.66
N THR A 627 -6.14 86.46 -59.56
CA THR A 627 -5.08 87.22 -60.26
C THR A 627 -5.18 87.05 -61.77
N LYS A 628 -5.45 85.83 -62.27
CA LYS A 628 -5.72 85.59 -63.70
C LYS A 628 -6.95 86.36 -64.19
N ASP A 629 -8.04 86.36 -63.45
CA ASP A 629 -9.27 87.10 -63.80
C ASP A 629 -9.02 88.61 -63.81
N ASN A 630 -8.23 89.13 -62.86
CA ASN A 630 -7.81 90.54 -62.86
C ASN A 630 -6.95 90.87 -64.10
N THR A 631 -6.03 89.98 -64.50
CA THR A 631 -5.23 90.20 -65.71
C THR A 631 -6.07 90.09 -66.98
N LEU A 632 -7.04 89.17 -67.04
CA LEU A 632 -7.97 89.05 -68.15
C LEU A 632 -8.85 90.30 -68.25
N ARG A 633 -9.36 90.82 -67.12
CA ARG A 633 -10.09 92.10 -67.09
C ARG A 633 -9.24 93.26 -67.60
N ALA A 634 -8.01 93.41 -67.11
CA ALA A 634 -7.09 94.46 -67.57
C ALA A 634 -6.77 94.34 -69.07
N GLN A 635 -6.57 93.13 -69.58
CA GLN A 635 -6.36 92.89 -71.02
C GLN A 635 -7.63 93.17 -71.84
N THR A 636 -8.81 92.83 -71.31
CA THR A 636 -10.09 93.13 -71.95
C THR A 636 -10.31 94.64 -72.04
N GLU A 637 -10.00 95.39 -70.98
CA GLU A 637 -10.02 96.86 -70.98
C GLU A 637 -9.03 97.44 -72.00
N GLN A 638 -7.80 96.91 -72.07
CA GLN A 638 -6.82 97.32 -73.08
C GLN A 638 -7.31 97.05 -74.50
N ILE A 639 -7.92 95.89 -74.76
CA ILE A 639 -8.52 95.55 -76.05
C ILE A 639 -9.64 96.54 -76.38
N SER A 640 -10.52 96.86 -75.44
CA SER A 640 -11.59 97.84 -75.64
C SER A 640 -11.04 99.24 -75.98
N VAL A 641 -9.98 99.69 -75.30
CA VAL A 641 -9.31 100.96 -75.61
C VAL A 641 -8.69 100.95 -77.01
N LEU A 642 -8.04 99.84 -77.40
CA LEU A 642 -7.46 99.69 -78.73
C LEU A 642 -8.54 99.63 -79.82
N GLN A 643 -9.66 98.96 -79.56
CA GLN A 643 -10.81 98.92 -80.47
C GLN A 643 -11.39 100.32 -80.68
N GLU A 644 -11.53 101.12 -79.62
CA GLU A 644 -12.00 102.51 -79.73
C GLU A 644 -11.01 103.39 -80.48
N ALA A 645 -9.70 103.21 -80.27
CA ALA A 645 -8.67 103.91 -81.02
C ALA A 645 -8.69 103.56 -82.51
N ILE A 646 -8.93 102.29 -82.86
CA ILE A 646 -9.12 101.85 -84.26
C ILE A 646 -10.39 102.47 -84.83
N ARG A 647 -11.50 102.44 -84.10
CA ARG A 647 -12.78 103.05 -84.51
C ARG A 647 -12.60 104.54 -84.86
N LEU A 648 -11.92 105.30 -83.99
CA LEU A 648 -11.62 106.72 -84.23
C LEU A 648 -10.71 106.93 -85.45
N ARG A 649 -9.71 106.05 -85.64
CA ARG A 649 -8.83 106.09 -86.82
C ARG A 649 -9.61 105.80 -88.09
N ASP A 650 -10.50 104.81 -88.08
CA ASP A 650 -11.34 104.46 -89.22
C ASP A 650 -12.32 105.60 -89.57
N GLU A 651 -12.88 106.27 -88.57
CA GLU A 651 -13.66 107.51 -88.76
C GLU A 651 -12.82 108.63 -89.40
N GLN A 652 -11.57 108.82 -88.98
CA GLN A 652 -10.66 109.80 -89.60
C GLN A 652 -10.30 109.42 -91.04
N ILE A 653 -10.05 108.14 -91.32
CA ILE A 653 -9.79 107.65 -92.68
C ILE A 653 -11.04 107.85 -93.55
N ALA A 654 -12.24 107.60 -93.03
CA ALA A 654 -13.49 107.87 -93.74
C ALA A 654 -13.63 109.37 -94.08
N ARG A 655 -13.36 110.28 -93.13
CA ARG A 655 -13.34 111.74 -93.40
C ARG A 655 -12.29 112.13 -94.44
N HIS A 656 -11.10 111.53 -94.40
CA HIS A 656 -10.07 111.77 -95.42
C HIS A 656 -10.47 111.24 -96.80
N ARG A 657 -11.25 110.16 -96.87
CA ARG A 657 -11.82 109.65 -98.12
C ARG A 657 -12.96 110.52 -98.68
N GLU A 658 -13.65 111.28 -97.84
CA GLU A 658 -14.67 112.26 -98.29
C GLU A 658 -14.05 113.57 -98.80
N LEU A 659 -12.80 113.87 -98.41
CA LEU A 659 -12.06 115.08 -98.82
C LEU A 659 -11.20 114.87 -100.09
N LEU A 660 -11.04 113.62 -100.54
CA LEU A 660 -10.44 113.23 -101.82
C LEU A 660 -11.54 112.94 -102.82
#